data_AF-A0A518LMM8-F1
#
_entry.id   AF-A0A518LMM8-F1
#
_cell.length_a   1.000
_cell.length_b   1.000
_cell.length_c   1.000
_cell.angle_alpha   90.00
_cell.angle_beta   90.00
_cell.angle_gamma   90.00
#
_symmetry.space_group_name_H-M   'P 1'
#
loop_
_entity.id
_entity.type
_entity.pdbx_description
1 polymer ?
#
loop_
_entity_poly.entity_id
_entity_poly.type
_entity_poly.pdbx_seq_one_letter_code
_entity_poly.pdbx_strand_id
1 'polypeptide(L)'
;MAERRFILIDHSIRGFGGHHYEYAVHVLSAARDAGYETLLAVNRAFAADNHHNEPWKIIPVYEHGFWRNIAPPPKHATNKDDWRRRYFEWKLRFKHGKYGQLLAMLPLYRQHYTPKTILAEAKNKLQLVFMLLGLIFIKWPYNVLTSTVFLLRVILDPFEDYLKRIGEAVWHLIQMVFFPLRIVRHLNLFERVARRPSTVSEFSRDTAELFRQIGFQKGDIVFIPTLSDHDLTSLQGFLAGEPNAHQVSWHLLFRRDLLTSDDRKAGATLPVNPSAVRAFQRFHEAANGTDVRFYTDTDRLTHEYNRLGISPFRTLPIPINPRLTEQLNRNGAARPLRIVYSGDARMEKGYHLLPDLVRDLHRNGHADDVVFRIQSNFAHARPQDGTIEHLARTELQLYPEQRVEVIPTPLDSNQYHELVASADILLVLYDADNYYARSSGVLVEALTAGIPVLTPAASWMGQQLAEATYEYLSNRLRQAKLVAREQPGCATPGRVAIKKPWDATGVFVRLRQPSEESPQVILDVEQQRGGAIRTVESRMLHRVAGRADCLALVRLDAASDEIQLRLTTQDRQIELPMLDLELAFTSDAPESLYADAAGRSYLPDESVSDHLKHMVERYAHYRETARRFAQVWNARHSAARLVQELVS
;
A
#
# COMPACT_ATOMS: atom_id res chain seq x y z
N MET A 1 -41.60 -21.70 2.74
CA MET A 1 -40.67 -21.39 3.86
C MET A 1 -40.37 -19.91 3.75
N ALA A 2 -40.34 -19.14 4.84
CA ALA A 2 -39.94 -17.73 4.73
C ALA A 2 -38.52 -17.66 4.14
N GLU A 3 -38.35 -16.94 3.03
CA GLU A 3 -37.04 -16.77 2.38
C GLU A 3 -36.11 -16.06 3.37
N ARG A 4 -34.98 -16.69 3.70
CA ARG A 4 -33.98 -16.07 4.57
C ARG A 4 -33.31 -14.95 3.80
N ARG A 5 -33.04 -13.82 4.46
CA ARG A 5 -32.46 -12.65 3.81
C ARG A 5 -30.97 -12.54 4.08
N PHE A 6 -30.23 -12.11 3.07
CA PHE A 6 -28.83 -11.71 3.16
C PHE A 6 -28.75 -10.20 2.94
N ILE A 7 -28.42 -9.48 4.02
CA ILE A 7 -28.39 -8.02 4.07
C ILE A 7 -26.93 -7.58 4.10
N LEU A 8 -26.44 -6.96 3.03
CA LEU A 8 -25.11 -6.38 2.97
C LEU A 8 -25.17 -4.88 3.27
N ILE A 9 -24.44 -4.44 4.29
CA ILE A 9 -24.35 -3.02 4.69
C ILE A 9 -22.99 -2.46 4.30
N ASP A 10 -22.93 -1.63 3.26
CA ASP A 10 -21.73 -0.84 2.94
C ASP A 10 -22.07 0.64 2.75
N HIS A 11 -21.92 1.37 3.85
CA HIS A 11 -22.20 2.79 3.97
C HIS A 11 -21.22 3.68 3.16
N SER A 12 -20.19 3.11 2.54
CA SER A 12 -19.25 3.81 1.64
C SER A 12 -19.72 3.88 0.20
N ILE A 13 -20.68 3.05 -0.20
CA ILE A 13 -21.23 3.03 -1.57
C ILE A 13 -22.12 4.26 -1.80
N ARG A 14 -21.76 5.10 -2.77
CA ARG A 14 -22.46 6.35 -3.14
C ARG A 14 -22.95 6.40 -4.59
N GLY A 15 -22.79 5.33 -5.34
CA GLY A 15 -23.24 5.23 -6.73
C GLY A 15 -22.84 3.88 -7.31
N PHE A 16 -23.17 3.67 -8.58
CA PHE A 16 -22.77 2.50 -9.34
C PHE A 16 -21.26 2.53 -9.65
N GLY A 17 -20.65 1.36 -9.62
CA GLY A 17 -19.23 1.16 -9.92
C GLY A 17 -18.27 1.46 -8.76
N GLY A 18 -17.00 1.16 -9.00
CA GLY A 18 -15.94 1.27 -8.00
C GLY A 18 -15.86 0.07 -7.06
N HIS A 19 -14.72 -0.06 -6.36
CA HIS A 19 -14.37 -1.29 -5.64
C HIS A 19 -15.39 -1.74 -4.58
N HIS A 20 -16.02 -0.81 -3.85
CA HIS A 20 -17.00 -1.15 -2.81
C HIS A 20 -18.31 -1.70 -3.40
N TYR A 21 -18.77 -1.12 -4.51
CA TYR A 21 -19.99 -1.58 -5.17
C TYR A 21 -19.78 -2.94 -5.84
N GLU A 22 -18.68 -3.12 -6.57
CA GLU A 22 -18.34 -4.41 -7.22
C GLU A 22 -18.20 -5.54 -6.20
N TYR A 23 -17.59 -5.27 -5.05
CA TYR A 23 -17.54 -6.21 -3.94
C TYR A 23 -18.95 -6.65 -3.52
N ALA A 24 -19.86 -5.70 -3.32
CA ALA A 24 -21.23 -5.98 -2.92
C ALA A 24 -21.99 -6.78 -3.99
N VAL A 25 -21.83 -6.41 -5.27
CA VAL A 25 -22.42 -7.13 -6.43
C VAL A 25 -22.01 -8.60 -6.42
N HIS A 26 -20.72 -8.90 -6.24
CA HIS A 26 -20.22 -10.28 -6.24
C HIS A 26 -20.76 -11.08 -5.06
N VAL A 27 -20.74 -10.51 -3.85
CA VAL A 27 -21.23 -11.20 -2.64
C VAL A 27 -22.73 -11.42 -2.70
N LEU A 28 -23.52 -10.41 -3.09
CA LEU A 28 -24.98 -10.53 -3.19
C LEU A 28 -25.38 -11.50 -4.30
N SER A 29 -24.71 -11.50 -5.44
CA SER A 29 -24.96 -12.49 -6.50
C SER A 29 -24.75 -13.92 -5.97
N ALA A 30 -23.64 -14.18 -5.28
CA ALA A 30 -23.36 -15.48 -4.69
C ALA A 30 -24.35 -15.87 -3.58
N ALA A 31 -24.81 -14.91 -2.76
CA ALA A 31 -25.83 -15.15 -1.73
C ALA A 31 -27.19 -15.51 -2.34
N ARG A 32 -27.58 -14.82 -3.42
CA ARG A 32 -28.80 -15.13 -4.17
C ARG A 32 -28.73 -16.53 -4.79
N ASP A 33 -27.59 -16.87 -5.40
CA ASP A 33 -27.38 -18.20 -5.98
C ASP A 33 -27.40 -19.31 -4.91
N ALA A 34 -27.08 -18.96 -3.65
CA ALA A 34 -27.25 -19.82 -2.48
C ALA A 34 -28.69 -19.85 -1.91
N GLY A 35 -29.65 -19.17 -2.54
CA GLY A 35 -31.07 -19.21 -2.21
C GLY A 35 -31.55 -18.13 -1.23
N TYR A 36 -30.78 -17.07 -1.01
CA TYR A 36 -31.17 -15.95 -0.14
C TYR A 36 -31.87 -14.83 -0.91
N GLU A 37 -32.88 -14.21 -0.30
CA GLU A 37 -33.33 -12.88 -0.73
C GLU A 37 -32.24 -11.85 -0.38
N THR A 38 -31.85 -10.99 -1.31
CA THR A 38 -30.66 -10.14 -1.16
C THR A 38 -31.02 -8.66 -1.07
N LEU A 39 -30.41 -7.97 -0.10
CA LEU A 39 -30.60 -6.55 0.15
C LEU A 39 -29.25 -5.84 0.29
N LEU A 40 -29.16 -4.63 -0.25
CA LEU A 40 -27.98 -3.79 -0.21
C LEU A 40 -28.29 -2.45 0.47
N ALA A 41 -27.76 -2.22 1.67
CA ALA A 41 -27.90 -0.95 2.37
C ALA A 41 -26.68 -0.06 2.11
N VAL A 42 -26.92 1.17 1.63
CA VAL A 42 -25.89 2.08 1.09
C VAL A 42 -26.00 3.49 1.66
N ASN A 43 -25.09 4.37 1.24
CA ASN A 43 -25.12 5.77 1.61
C ASN A 43 -26.34 6.50 1.03
N ARG A 44 -26.90 7.48 1.74
CA ARG A 44 -28.00 8.34 1.25
C ARG A 44 -27.63 9.17 0.03
N ALA A 45 -26.34 9.43 -0.17
CA ALA A 45 -25.83 10.08 -1.38
C ALA A 45 -25.79 9.14 -2.60
N PHE A 46 -26.30 7.90 -2.49
CA PHE A 46 -26.41 6.98 -3.62
C PHE A 46 -27.25 7.60 -4.73
N ALA A 47 -26.58 7.99 -5.81
CA ALA A 47 -27.24 8.47 -7.01
C ALA A 47 -27.88 7.27 -7.73
N ALA A 48 -29.18 7.08 -7.51
CA ALA A 48 -29.96 6.12 -8.27
C ALA A 48 -29.97 6.55 -9.75
N ASP A 49 -29.55 5.65 -10.62
CA ASP A 49 -29.64 5.77 -12.06
C ASP A 49 -30.73 4.80 -12.51
N ASN A 50 -31.68 5.28 -13.32
CA ASN A 50 -32.81 4.51 -13.81
C ASN A 50 -32.40 3.42 -14.82
N HIS A 51 -31.13 3.39 -15.24
CA HIS A 51 -30.60 2.41 -16.20
C HIS A 51 -30.09 1.11 -15.56
N HIS A 52 -29.96 1.02 -14.23
CA HIS A 52 -29.50 -0.17 -13.54
C HIS A 52 -30.66 -0.91 -12.86
N ASN A 53 -30.97 -2.12 -13.36
CA ASN A 53 -31.96 -3.01 -12.76
C ASN A 53 -31.25 -4.17 -12.04
N GLU A 54 -30.79 -3.89 -10.82
CA GLU A 54 -30.15 -4.91 -9.98
C GLU A 54 -31.18 -5.91 -9.44
N PRO A 55 -30.81 -7.19 -9.29
CA PRO A 55 -31.74 -8.22 -8.81
C PRO A 55 -31.99 -8.16 -7.29
N TRP A 56 -31.30 -7.28 -6.57
CA TRP A 56 -31.46 -7.05 -5.13
C TRP A 56 -32.03 -5.65 -4.85
N LYS A 57 -32.69 -5.52 -3.70
CA LYS A 57 -33.23 -4.25 -3.23
C LYS A 57 -32.13 -3.36 -2.66
N ILE A 58 -31.97 -2.16 -3.22
CA ILE A 58 -31.04 -1.14 -2.71
C ILE A 58 -31.76 -0.19 -1.74
N ILE A 59 -31.20 0.02 -0.55
CA ILE A 59 -31.78 0.85 0.52
C ILE A 59 -30.78 1.94 0.92
N PRO A 60 -30.92 3.18 0.40
CA PRO A 60 -30.05 4.29 0.76
C PRO A 60 -30.44 4.88 2.12
N VAL A 61 -29.73 4.49 3.18
CA VAL A 61 -30.10 4.83 4.57
C VAL A 61 -28.97 5.46 5.39
N TYR A 62 -27.71 5.23 5.04
CA TYR A 62 -26.57 5.72 5.82
C TYR A 62 -26.13 7.13 5.44
N GLU A 63 -26.05 8.05 6.39
CA GLU A 63 -25.66 9.45 6.12
C GLU A 63 -24.16 9.58 5.80
N HIS A 64 -23.34 8.72 6.38
CA HIS A 64 -21.87 8.82 6.34
C HIS A 64 -21.24 7.56 5.79
N GLY A 65 -20.03 7.71 5.24
CA GLY A 65 -19.22 6.61 4.72
C GLY A 65 -17.98 6.40 5.60
N PHE A 66 -17.32 5.25 5.42
CA PHE A 66 -16.18 4.81 6.23
C PHE A 66 -14.99 5.81 6.24
N TRP A 67 -14.79 6.56 5.16
CA TRP A 67 -13.61 7.42 4.94
C TRP A 67 -13.74 8.87 5.45
N ARG A 68 -14.35 9.13 6.62
CA ARG A 68 -14.72 10.51 7.04
C ARG A 68 -13.60 11.38 7.65
N ASN A 69 -12.32 11.11 7.36
CA ASN A 69 -11.22 12.04 7.67
C ASN A 69 -10.87 13.01 6.53
N ILE A 70 -11.70 13.13 5.51
CA ILE A 70 -11.49 14.11 4.43
C ILE A 70 -12.65 15.09 4.43
N ALA A 71 -12.41 16.26 5.01
CA ALA A 71 -13.37 17.36 5.03
C ALA A 71 -13.80 17.71 3.58
N PRO A 72 -15.10 17.92 3.32
CA PRO A 72 -15.53 18.45 2.03
C PRO A 72 -15.03 19.90 1.89
N PRO A 73 -14.54 20.32 0.70
CA PRO A 73 -14.13 21.70 0.49
C PRO A 73 -15.34 22.64 0.57
N PRO A 74 -15.14 23.90 1.02
CA PRO A 74 -16.18 24.91 0.96
C PRO A 74 -16.60 25.15 -0.50
N LYS A 75 -17.92 25.09 -0.73
CA LYS A 75 -18.55 25.48 -1.99
C LYS A 75 -18.28 26.96 -2.20
N HIS A 76 -17.36 27.34 -3.08
CA HIS A 76 -17.33 28.56 -3.90
C HIS A 76 -15.94 28.68 -4.56
N ALA A 77 -15.81 28.24 -5.81
CA ALA A 77 -14.62 28.54 -6.61
C ALA A 77 -14.99 28.61 -8.09
N THR A 78 -15.23 29.82 -8.57
CA THR A 78 -15.18 30.16 -9.99
C THR A 78 -14.05 31.16 -10.22
N ASN A 79 -13.27 30.94 -11.29
CA ASN A 79 -12.44 31.92 -12.00
C ASN A 79 -11.10 32.42 -11.38
N LYS A 80 -10.33 31.58 -10.68
CA LYS A 80 -8.97 31.95 -10.17
C LYS A 80 -7.79 31.17 -10.78
N ASP A 81 -8.01 30.25 -11.71
CA ASP A 81 -7.01 29.26 -12.11
C ASP A 81 -6.04 29.71 -13.23
N ASP A 82 -6.40 30.72 -14.03
CA ASP A 82 -5.60 31.06 -15.23
C ASP A 82 -4.30 31.83 -14.92
N TRP A 83 -4.34 32.78 -13.97
CA TRP A 83 -3.13 33.53 -13.59
C TRP A 83 -2.13 32.68 -12.79
N ARG A 84 -2.64 31.71 -12.01
CA ARG A 84 -1.82 30.79 -11.20
C ARG A 84 -1.07 29.81 -12.09
N ARG A 85 -1.73 29.29 -13.14
CA ARG A 85 -1.08 28.47 -14.16
C ARG A 85 0.03 29.23 -14.89
N ARG A 86 -0.25 30.47 -15.32
CA ARG A 86 0.76 31.35 -15.97
C ARG A 86 1.93 31.71 -15.07
N TYR A 87 1.69 31.98 -13.80
CA TYR A 87 2.74 32.24 -12.82
C TYR A 87 3.60 30.99 -12.55
N PHE A 88 2.96 29.81 -12.52
CA PHE A 88 3.65 28.54 -12.35
C PHE A 88 4.53 28.17 -13.56
N GLU A 89 4.01 28.33 -14.77
CA GLU A 89 4.78 28.14 -16.01
C GLU A 89 5.97 29.09 -16.09
N TRP A 90 5.79 30.37 -15.70
CA TRP A 90 6.88 31.33 -15.63
C TRP A 90 7.96 30.93 -14.60
N LYS A 91 7.54 30.50 -13.40
CA LYS A 91 8.45 30.05 -12.33
C LYS A 91 9.24 28.81 -12.72
N LEU A 92 8.62 27.85 -13.42
CA LEU A 92 9.29 26.64 -13.90
C LEU A 92 10.33 26.97 -14.98
N ARG A 93 9.97 27.85 -15.93
CA ARG A 93 10.88 28.31 -17.00
C ARG A 93 12.03 29.14 -16.45
N PHE A 94 11.81 29.91 -15.39
CA PHE A 94 12.88 30.65 -14.73
C PHE A 94 13.85 29.72 -13.98
N LYS A 95 13.32 28.77 -13.19
CA LYS A 95 14.15 27.84 -12.37
C LYS A 95 15.00 26.89 -13.21
N HIS A 96 14.49 26.45 -14.37
CA HIS A 96 15.21 25.53 -15.28
C HIS A 96 15.86 26.23 -16.49
N GLY A 97 15.75 27.57 -16.56
CA GLY A 97 16.43 28.38 -17.57
C GLY A 97 17.87 28.70 -17.19
N LYS A 98 18.66 29.19 -18.16
CA LYS A 98 20.09 29.51 -18.00
C LYS A 98 20.39 30.40 -16.78
N TYR A 99 19.50 31.35 -16.45
CA TYR A 99 19.65 32.25 -15.30
C TYR A 99 19.28 31.61 -13.96
N GLY A 100 18.27 30.74 -13.90
CA GLY A 100 17.90 30.00 -12.68
C GLY A 100 18.94 28.95 -12.29
N GLN A 101 19.55 28.30 -13.28
CA GLN A 101 20.70 27.41 -13.07
C GLN A 101 21.92 28.20 -12.55
N LEU A 102 22.18 29.40 -13.09
CA LEU A 102 23.23 30.30 -12.59
C LEU A 102 23.00 30.72 -11.13
N LEU A 103 21.74 31.04 -10.76
CA LEU A 103 21.36 31.36 -9.39
C LEU A 103 21.47 30.16 -8.44
N ALA A 104 21.22 28.94 -8.93
CA ALA A 104 21.37 27.70 -8.16
C ALA A 104 22.84 27.33 -7.88
N MET A 105 23.80 27.88 -8.63
CA MET A 105 25.25 27.69 -8.37
C MET A 105 25.82 28.66 -7.31
N LEU A 106 25.11 29.74 -6.96
CA LEU A 106 25.58 30.75 -5.99
C LEU A 106 25.79 30.20 -4.55
N PRO A 107 24.98 29.27 -4.02
CA PRO A 107 25.23 28.67 -2.72
C PRO A 107 26.52 27.84 -2.67
N LEU A 108 26.89 27.20 -3.79
CA LEU A 108 28.15 26.44 -3.91
C LEU A 108 29.36 27.38 -3.88
N TYR A 109 29.26 28.56 -4.49
CA TYR A 109 30.30 29.61 -4.40
C TYR A 109 30.47 30.20 -2.98
N ARG A 110 29.41 30.20 -2.15
CA ARG A 110 29.45 30.70 -0.77
C ARG A 110 30.37 29.88 0.13
N GLN A 111 30.38 28.56 -0.02
CA GLN A 111 31.14 27.65 0.83
C GLN A 111 32.63 27.57 0.45
N HIS A 112 33.00 27.75 -0.82
CA HIS A 112 34.39 27.53 -1.28
C HIS A 112 35.28 28.77 -1.34
N TYR A 113 34.74 30.00 -1.47
CA TYR A 113 35.58 31.20 -1.65
C TYR A 113 35.63 32.09 -0.39
N THR A 114 36.57 31.80 0.53
CA THR A 114 36.93 32.68 1.66
C THR A 114 38.38 33.17 1.51
N PRO A 115 38.77 34.32 2.11
CA PRO A 115 40.15 34.82 1.97
C PRO A 115 41.21 33.80 2.36
N LYS A 116 40.93 32.98 3.39
CA LYS A 116 41.81 31.91 3.86
C LYS A 116 41.95 30.73 2.89
N THR A 117 40.88 30.34 2.20
CA THR A 117 40.90 29.24 1.21
C THR A 117 41.56 29.67 -0.09
N ILE A 118 41.33 30.91 -0.52
CA ILE A 118 41.93 31.48 -1.74
C ILE A 118 43.45 31.65 -1.62
N LEU A 119 43.94 32.04 -0.44
CA LEU A 119 45.37 32.10 -0.16
C LEU A 119 46.02 30.71 -0.09
N ALA A 120 45.27 29.66 0.31
CA ALA A 120 45.78 28.29 0.41
C ALA A 120 45.78 27.55 -0.94
N GLU A 121 44.83 27.84 -1.84
CA GLU A 121 44.66 27.11 -3.11
C GLU A 121 45.27 27.81 -4.34
N ALA A 122 45.63 29.08 -4.25
CA ALA A 122 46.23 29.80 -5.36
C ALA A 122 47.65 29.30 -5.65
N LYS A 123 47.82 28.58 -6.77
CA LYS A 123 49.11 28.01 -7.17
C LYS A 123 50.07 29.04 -7.76
N ASN A 124 49.56 30.20 -8.20
CA ASN A 124 50.37 31.31 -8.72
C ASN A 124 49.67 32.68 -8.54
N LYS A 125 50.44 33.76 -8.72
CA LYS A 125 49.99 35.15 -8.50
C LYS A 125 48.83 35.56 -9.42
N LEU A 126 48.78 35.06 -10.65
CA LEU A 126 47.72 35.38 -11.61
C LEU A 126 46.37 34.76 -11.18
N GLN A 127 46.40 33.50 -10.74
CA GLN A 127 45.22 32.79 -10.24
C GLN A 127 44.69 33.43 -8.94
N LEU A 128 45.60 33.88 -8.05
CA LEU A 128 45.23 34.62 -6.85
C LEU A 128 44.47 35.92 -7.21
N VAL A 129 44.96 36.68 -8.19
CA VAL A 129 44.31 37.91 -8.66
C VAL A 129 42.92 37.62 -9.22
N PHE A 130 42.75 36.58 -10.04
CA PHE A 130 41.43 36.19 -10.56
C PHE A 130 40.44 35.77 -9.46
N MET A 131 40.90 35.00 -8.47
CA MET A 131 40.05 34.56 -7.35
C MET A 131 39.66 35.73 -6.43
N LEU A 132 40.57 36.71 -6.24
CA LEU A 132 40.29 37.95 -5.50
C LEU A 132 39.31 38.85 -6.27
N LEU A 133 39.45 38.96 -7.59
CA LEU A 133 38.49 39.67 -8.44
C LEU A 133 37.11 39.00 -8.37
N GLY A 134 37.01 37.67 -8.36
CA GLY A 134 35.73 36.97 -8.15
C GLY A 134 35.08 37.30 -6.79
N LEU A 135 35.88 37.52 -5.74
CA LEU A 135 35.38 37.94 -4.44
C LEU A 135 34.82 39.36 -4.45
N ILE A 136 35.47 40.26 -5.17
CA ILE A 136 35.10 41.68 -5.25
C ILE A 136 33.92 41.89 -6.21
N PHE A 137 33.89 41.19 -7.35
CA PHE A 137 32.90 41.44 -8.39
C PHE A 137 31.67 40.52 -8.34
N ILE A 138 31.73 39.40 -7.61
CA ILE A 138 30.61 38.45 -7.50
C ILE A 138 30.11 38.36 -6.06
N LYS A 139 31.01 38.12 -5.10
CA LYS A 139 30.62 37.90 -3.69
C LYS A 139 30.23 39.19 -2.97
N TRP A 140 30.92 40.31 -3.22
CA TRP A 140 30.59 41.58 -2.58
C TRP A 140 29.23 42.16 -3.04
N PRO A 141 28.89 42.24 -4.34
CA PRO A 141 27.56 42.70 -4.77
C PRO A 141 26.43 41.79 -4.29
N TYR A 142 26.67 40.46 -4.27
CA TYR A 142 25.72 39.51 -3.71
C TYR A 142 25.46 39.76 -2.23
N ASN A 143 26.52 39.93 -1.43
CA ASN A 143 26.38 40.23 0.00
C ASN A 143 25.66 41.55 0.22
N VAL A 144 26.02 42.61 -0.52
CA VAL A 144 25.32 43.90 -0.48
C VAL A 144 23.83 43.70 -0.80
N LEU A 145 23.48 43.01 -1.89
CA LEU A 145 22.09 42.76 -2.25
C LEU A 145 21.33 41.95 -1.17
N THR A 146 21.93 40.89 -0.63
CA THR A 146 21.30 40.09 0.44
C THR A 146 21.17 40.86 1.74
N SER A 147 22.15 41.68 2.11
CA SER A 147 22.11 42.54 3.29
C SER A 147 21.11 43.67 3.09
N THR A 148 20.96 44.24 1.89
CA THR A 148 19.93 45.23 1.57
C THR A 148 18.54 44.61 1.55
N VAL A 149 18.34 43.40 1.04
CA VAL A 149 17.06 42.66 1.13
C VAL A 149 16.74 42.29 2.57
N PHE A 150 17.75 41.92 3.36
CA PHE A 150 17.59 41.68 4.79
C PHE A 150 17.28 42.98 5.54
N LEU A 151 17.95 44.09 5.23
CA LEU A 151 17.68 45.40 5.82
C LEU A 151 16.29 45.92 5.42
N LEU A 152 15.88 45.71 4.16
CA LEU A 152 14.54 45.99 3.67
C LEU A 152 13.50 45.10 4.35
N ARG A 153 13.78 43.81 4.57
CA ARG A 153 12.94 42.96 5.43
C ARG A 153 12.90 43.50 6.86
N VAL A 154 14.02 43.89 7.45
CA VAL A 154 14.10 44.43 8.82
C VAL A 154 13.53 45.86 8.94
N ILE A 155 13.35 46.60 7.85
CA ILE A 155 12.73 47.95 7.84
C ILE A 155 11.25 47.88 7.43
N LEU A 156 10.85 46.92 6.59
CA LEU A 156 9.47 46.70 6.15
C LEU A 156 8.69 45.71 7.06
N ASP A 157 9.34 44.71 7.68
CA ASP A 157 8.74 43.82 8.70
C ASP A 157 8.27 44.58 9.95
N PRO A 158 8.99 45.57 10.53
CA PRO A 158 8.53 46.25 11.73
C PRO A 158 7.35 47.17 11.47
N PHE A 159 7.12 47.62 10.23
CA PHE A 159 5.96 48.47 9.90
C PHE A 159 4.70 47.62 9.67
N GLU A 160 4.83 46.42 9.08
CA GLU A 160 3.74 45.42 9.05
C GLU A 160 3.41 44.91 10.47
N ASP A 161 4.43 44.64 11.30
CA ASP A 161 4.23 44.20 12.68
C ASP A 161 3.70 45.32 13.60
N TYR A 162 4.01 46.60 13.34
CA TYR A 162 3.46 47.73 14.09
C TYR A 162 1.98 47.96 13.79
N LEU A 163 1.58 47.91 12.51
CA LEU A 163 0.17 47.97 12.10
C LEU A 163 -0.60 46.72 12.52
N LYS A 164 0.02 45.53 12.46
CA LYS A 164 -0.58 44.30 13.01
C LYS A 164 -0.73 44.38 14.52
N ARG A 165 0.22 44.90 15.28
CA ARG A 165 0.11 45.03 16.74
C ARG A 165 -0.95 46.05 17.17
N ILE A 166 -1.09 47.16 16.44
CA ILE A 166 -2.20 48.11 16.68
C ILE A 166 -3.53 47.47 16.28
N GLY A 167 -3.60 46.79 15.14
CA GLY A 167 -4.78 46.04 14.70
C GLY A 167 -5.16 44.92 15.68
N GLU A 168 -4.18 44.20 16.21
CA GLU A 168 -4.33 43.16 17.23
C GLU A 168 -4.72 43.76 18.57
N ALA A 169 -4.17 44.91 18.97
CA ALA A 169 -4.57 45.58 20.21
C ALA A 169 -6.00 46.11 20.14
N VAL A 170 -6.40 46.70 19.00
CA VAL A 170 -7.79 47.13 18.74
C VAL A 170 -8.70 45.92 18.66
N TRP A 171 -8.27 44.84 18.01
CA TRP A 171 -8.99 43.56 17.98
C TRP A 171 -9.12 42.97 19.38
N HIS A 172 -8.07 42.97 20.20
CA HIS A 172 -8.11 42.50 21.59
C HIS A 172 -9.02 43.36 22.46
N LEU A 173 -9.09 44.68 22.24
CA LEU A 173 -10.06 45.57 22.91
C LEU A 173 -11.50 45.23 22.50
N ILE A 174 -11.76 45.03 21.21
CA ILE A 174 -13.05 44.54 20.71
C ILE A 174 -13.37 43.17 21.31
N GLN A 175 -12.40 42.26 21.34
CA GLN A 175 -12.54 40.95 21.95
C GLN A 175 -12.72 41.00 23.46
N MET A 176 -12.23 42.03 24.16
CA MET A 176 -12.48 42.27 25.59
C MET A 176 -13.94 42.68 25.84
N VAL A 177 -14.50 43.54 24.99
CA VAL A 177 -15.92 43.93 25.06
C VAL A 177 -16.82 42.71 24.78
N PHE A 178 -16.42 41.83 23.86
CA PHE A 178 -17.12 40.56 23.60
C PHE A 178 -16.64 39.39 24.48
N PHE A 179 -15.73 39.61 25.42
CA PHE A 179 -15.13 38.56 26.25
C PHE A 179 -16.14 37.86 27.16
N PRO A 180 -17.17 38.52 27.73
CA PRO A 180 -18.21 37.81 28.48
C PRO A 180 -19.02 36.86 27.58
N LEU A 181 -19.36 37.27 26.36
CA LEU A 181 -20.01 36.43 25.34
C LEU A 181 -19.08 35.31 24.86
N ARG A 182 -17.78 35.59 24.75
CA ARG A 182 -16.75 34.61 24.41
C ARG A 182 -16.46 33.64 25.53
N ILE A 183 -16.54 34.03 26.80
CA ILE A 183 -16.43 33.13 27.97
C ILE A 183 -17.61 32.16 27.95
N VAL A 184 -18.82 32.62 27.67
CA VAL A 184 -19.98 31.72 27.48
C VAL A 184 -19.74 30.75 26.30
N ARG A 185 -19.00 31.20 25.27
CA ARG A 185 -18.60 30.40 24.10
C ARG A 185 -17.35 29.53 24.30
N HIS A 186 -16.41 29.90 25.18
CA HIS A 186 -15.13 29.24 25.46
C HIS A 186 -15.18 28.31 26.66
N LEU A 187 -16.08 28.55 27.62
CA LEU A 187 -16.41 27.61 28.70
C LEU A 187 -17.25 26.43 28.21
N ASN A 188 -17.54 26.35 26.90
CA ASN A 188 -18.32 25.28 26.28
C ASN A 188 -19.66 25.02 27.00
N LEU A 189 -20.28 26.01 27.65
CA LEU A 189 -21.59 25.79 28.29
C LEU A 189 -22.67 25.47 27.24
N PHE A 190 -22.64 26.17 26.10
CA PHE A 190 -23.52 25.85 24.97
C PHE A 190 -23.09 24.61 24.19
N GLU A 191 -21.80 24.26 24.09
CA GLU A 191 -21.38 23.00 23.43
C GLU A 191 -21.56 21.75 24.32
N ARG A 192 -21.53 21.90 25.65
CA ARG A 192 -21.90 20.83 26.59
C ARG A 192 -23.41 20.59 26.61
N VAL A 193 -24.22 21.63 26.38
CA VAL A 193 -25.69 21.53 26.26
C VAL A 193 -26.14 21.20 24.83
N ALA A 194 -25.39 21.63 23.81
CA ALA A 194 -25.62 21.38 22.39
C ALA A 194 -24.56 20.44 21.80
N ARG A 195 -24.25 19.36 22.52
CA ARG A 195 -23.63 18.19 21.88
C ARG A 195 -24.55 17.79 20.72
N ARG A 196 -24.17 18.12 19.49
CA ARG A 196 -24.59 17.35 18.33
C ARG A 196 -24.27 15.89 18.69
N PRO A 197 -25.24 14.97 18.58
CA PRO A 197 -25.01 13.62 19.03
C PRO A 197 -23.82 13.08 18.22
N SER A 198 -22.84 12.51 18.92
CA SER A 198 -21.57 12.06 18.35
C SER A 198 -21.85 11.14 17.16
N THR A 199 -20.93 11.06 16.20
CA THR A 199 -20.95 10.12 15.06
C THR A 199 -21.28 8.68 15.48
N VAL A 200 -20.95 8.32 16.73
CA VAL A 200 -21.31 7.06 17.40
C VAL A 200 -22.83 6.79 17.40
N SER A 201 -23.65 7.84 17.44
CA SER A 201 -25.11 7.75 17.40
C SER A 201 -25.69 7.67 15.98
N GLU A 202 -24.94 8.12 14.96
CA GLU A 202 -25.47 8.29 13.60
C GLU A 202 -25.57 6.95 12.87
N PHE A 203 -24.51 6.13 12.89
CA PHE A 203 -24.53 4.78 12.31
C PHE A 203 -25.55 3.87 13.03
N SER A 204 -25.66 4.00 14.36
CA SER A 204 -26.66 3.29 15.17
C SER A 204 -28.08 3.66 14.74
N ARG A 205 -28.37 4.96 14.62
CA ARG A 205 -29.67 5.49 14.18
C ARG A 205 -30.01 5.05 12.76
N ASP A 206 -29.04 5.10 11.84
CA ASP A 206 -29.26 4.71 10.44
C ASP A 206 -29.48 3.19 10.31
N THR A 207 -28.81 2.39 11.15
CA THR A 207 -29.05 0.94 11.24
C THR A 207 -30.45 0.66 11.83
N ALA A 208 -30.89 1.41 12.83
CA ALA A 208 -32.26 1.31 13.34
C ALA A 208 -33.32 1.72 12.29
N GLU A 209 -33.03 2.73 11.48
CA GLU A 209 -33.88 3.12 10.34
C GLU A 209 -33.99 2.00 9.30
N LEU A 210 -32.87 1.36 8.94
CA LEU A 210 -32.86 0.21 8.03
C LEU A 210 -33.82 -0.88 8.51
N PHE A 211 -33.68 -1.32 9.76
CA PHE A 211 -34.52 -2.37 10.34
C PHE A 211 -35.96 -1.94 10.62
N ARG A 212 -36.25 -0.63 10.70
CA ARG A 212 -37.64 -0.14 10.70
C ARG A 212 -38.32 -0.33 9.35
N GLN A 213 -37.56 -0.25 8.25
CA GLN A 213 -38.07 -0.43 6.89
C GLN A 213 -38.20 -1.89 6.47
N ILE A 214 -37.27 -2.75 6.91
CA ILE A 214 -37.24 -4.16 6.49
C ILE A 214 -37.74 -5.14 7.56
N GLY A 215 -37.84 -4.71 8.84
CA GLY A 215 -38.15 -5.58 9.97
C GLY A 215 -37.06 -6.61 10.27
N PHE A 216 -37.17 -7.32 11.39
CA PHE A 216 -36.30 -8.43 11.74
C PHE A 216 -36.96 -9.77 11.38
N GLN A 217 -36.20 -10.70 10.82
CA GLN A 217 -36.65 -12.07 10.61
C GLN A 217 -35.60 -13.06 11.12
N LYS A 218 -36.07 -14.09 11.82
CA LYS A 218 -35.19 -15.12 12.37
C LYS A 218 -34.42 -15.82 11.25
N GLY A 219 -33.09 -15.81 11.35
CA GLY A 219 -32.20 -16.42 10.36
C GLY A 219 -31.78 -15.51 9.22
N ASP A 220 -32.10 -14.21 9.28
CA ASP A 220 -31.42 -13.21 8.45
C ASP A 220 -29.93 -13.13 8.79
N ILE A 221 -29.13 -12.87 7.77
CA ILE A 221 -27.69 -12.67 7.86
C ILE A 221 -27.41 -11.21 7.52
N VAL A 222 -26.77 -10.50 8.45
CA VAL A 222 -26.29 -9.13 8.25
C VAL A 222 -24.79 -9.15 8.07
N PHE A 223 -24.31 -8.82 6.88
CA PHE A 223 -22.88 -8.76 6.57
C PHE A 223 -22.41 -7.32 6.39
N ILE A 224 -21.40 -6.91 7.16
CA ILE A 224 -20.79 -5.59 7.10
C ILE A 224 -19.32 -5.76 6.65
N PRO A 225 -19.01 -5.61 5.35
CA PRO A 225 -17.69 -5.92 4.80
C PRO A 225 -16.61 -4.88 5.11
N THR A 226 -17.00 -3.71 5.62
CA THR A 226 -16.10 -2.60 5.95
C THR A 226 -16.57 -1.94 7.25
N LEU A 227 -15.81 -2.13 8.33
CA LEU A 227 -16.16 -1.63 9.66
C LEU A 227 -14.94 -1.03 10.37
N SER A 228 -15.12 0.12 11.03
CA SER A 228 -14.10 0.78 11.86
C SER A 228 -14.40 0.62 13.36
N ASP A 229 -13.43 0.90 14.22
CA ASP A 229 -13.63 0.89 15.68
C ASP A 229 -14.77 1.84 16.13
N HIS A 230 -14.98 2.93 15.38
CA HIS A 230 -16.09 3.86 15.60
C HIS A 230 -17.44 3.25 15.22
N ASP A 231 -17.50 2.55 14.09
CA ASP A 231 -18.71 1.84 13.65
C ASP A 231 -19.04 0.70 14.62
N LEU A 232 -18.03 0.02 15.16
CA LEU A 232 -18.20 -1.03 16.18
C LEU A 232 -18.84 -0.46 17.44
N THR A 233 -18.34 0.68 17.91
CA THR A 233 -18.91 1.38 19.09
C THR A 233 -20.34 1.84 18.82
N SER A 234 -20.66 2.21 17.59
CA SER A 234 -22.01 2.61 17.19
C SER A 234 -22.96 1.40 17.15
N LEU A 235 -22.50 0.29 16.60
CA LEU A 235 -23.25 -0.96 16.53
C LEU A 235 -23.50 -1.53 17.94
N GLN A 236 -22.54 -1.40 18.86
CA GLN A 236 -22.73 -1.70 20.27
C GLN A 236 -23.96 -0.97 20.85
N GLY A 237 -24.07 0.34 20.61
CA GLY A 237 -25.21 1.14 21.07
C GLY A 237 -26.55 0.71 20.45
N PHE A 238 -26.53 0.28 19.18
CA PHE A 238 -27.71 -0.27 18.51
C PHE A 238 -28.15 -1.61 19.12
N LEU A 239 -27.23 -2.57 19.26
CA LEU A 239 -27.53 -3.90 19.80
C LEU A 239 -28.04 -3.83 21.25
N ALA A 240 -27.49 -2.93 22.06
CA ALA A 240 -27.96 -2.72 23.44
C ALA A 240 -29.37 -2.10 23.50
N GLY A 241 -29.79 -1.36 22.47
CA GLY A 241 -31.07 -0.65 22.41
C GLY A 241 -32.20 -1.39 21.69
N GLU A 242 -31.90 -2.45 20.92
CA GLU A 242 -32.87 -3.13 20.06
C GLU A 242 -32.88 -4.65 20.31
N PRO A 243 -33.76 -5.16 21.20
CA PRO A 243 -33.82 -6.58 21.53
C PRO A 243 -34.12 -7.50 20.34
N ASN A 244 -34.80 -7.01 19.29
CA ASN A 244 -35.06 -7.85 18.11
C ASN A 244 -33.81 -8.10 17.27
N ALA A 245 -32.73 -7.33 17.47
CA ALA A 245 -31.45 -7.56 16.80
C ALA A 245 -30.80 -8.90 17.19
N HIS A 246 -31.23 -9.52 18.30
CA HIS A 246 -30.80 -10.87 18.70
C HIS A 246 -31.38 -11.99 17.80
N GLN A 247 -32.37 -11.69 16.95
CA GLN A 247 -33.00 -12.68 16.06
C GLN A 247 -32.19 -12.93 14.77
N VAL A 248 -31.21 -12.08 14.47
CA VAL A 248 -30.41 -12.11 13.24
C VAL A 248 -28.93 -12.35 13.57
N SER A 249 -28.17 -12.91 12.62
CA SER A 249 -26.73 -13.08 12.79
C SER A 249 -25.96 -11.90 12.18
N TRP A 250 -24.94 -11.42 12.90
CA TRP A 250 -24.13 -10.27 12.51
C TRP A 250 -22.72 -10.70 12.15
N HIS A 251 -22.31 -10.43 10.92
CA HIS A 251 -21.04 -10.85 10.35
C HIS A 251 -20.19 -9.63 10.04
N LEU A 252 -19.15 -9.42 10.83
CA LEU A 252 -18.38 -8.17 10.87
C LEU A 252 -16.97 -8.41 10.33
N LEU A 253 -16.61 -7.74 9.22
CA LEU A 253 -15.29 -7.87 8.58
C LEU A 253 -14.39 -6.66 8.87
N PHE A 254 -13.21 -6.94 9.41
CA PHE A 254 -12.18 -5.96 9.76
C PHE A 254 -10.99 -6.09 8.81
N ARG A 255 -10.56 -4.95 8.24
CA ARG A 255 -9.53 -4.88 7.19
C ARG A 255 -8.36 -3.95 7.52
N ARG A 256 -8.25 -3.53 8.78
CA ARG A 256 -7.20 -2.61 9.23
C ARG A 256 -6.32 -3.31 10.26
N ASP A 257 -5.04 -2.98 10.19
CA ASP A 257 -4.05 -3.42 11.14
C ASP A 257 -4.42 -2.94 12.54
N LEU A 258 -4.28 -3.83 13.51
CA LEU A 258 -4.44 -3.49 14.91
C LEU A 258 -3.15 -2.88 15.47
N LEU A 259 -2.01 -3.38 15.02
CA LEU A 259 -0.68 -2.90 15.40
C LEU A 259 -0.16 -1.87 14.40
N THR A 260 0.39 -0.78 14.91
CA THR A 260 1.13 0.20 14.08
C THR A 260 2.53 -0.33 13.73
N SER A 261 3.19 0.30 12.75
CA SER A 261 4.59 -0.01 12.44
C SER A 261 5.51 0.18 13.65
N ASP A 262 5.24 1.18 14.49
CA ASP A 262 6.01 1.45 15.69
C ASP A 262 5.78 0.38 16.77
N ASP A 263 4.53 -0.09 16.93
CA ASP A 263 4.20 -1.21 17.82
C ASP A 263 5.01 -2.45 17.41
N ARG A 264 5.05 -2.78 16.11
CA ARG A 264 5.79 -3.95 15.60
C ARG A 264 7.29 -3.82 15.79
N LYS A 265 7.86 -2.64 15.52
CA LYS A 265 9.29 -2.36 15.75
C LYS A 265 9.67 -2.47 17.23
N ALA A 266 8.75 -2.12 18.13
CA ALA A 266 8.94 -2.30 19.56
C ALA A 266 8.74 -3.76 20.03
N GLY A 267 8.41 -4.70 19.14
CA GLY A 267 8.08 -6.08 19.47
C GLY A 267 6.76 -6.21 20.22
N ALA A 268 5.86 -5.22 20.12
CA ALA A 268 4.60 -5.24 20.81
C ALA A 268 3.67 -6.31 20.23
N THR A 269 3.04 -7.05 21.13
CA THR A 269 2.14 -8.15 20.80
C THR A 269 0.67 -7.74 20.76
N LEU A 270 0.36 -6.59 21.36
CA LEU A 270 -0.93 -5.95 21.48
C LEU A 270 -0.78 -4.46 21.20
N PRO A 271 -1.84 -3.77 20.73
CA PRO A 271 -1.77 -2.34 20.45
C PRO A 271 -1.45 -1.56 21.72
N VAL A 272 -0.48 -0.66 21.66
CA VAL A 272 -0.12 0.21 22.79
C VAL A 272 -1.28 1.13 23.18
N ASN A 273 -2.15 1.48 22.23
CA ASN A 273 -3.37 2.23 22.51
C ASN A 273 -4.54 1.29 22.90
N PRO A 274 -4.99 1.29 24.17
CA PRO A 274 -6.03 0.37 24.65
C PRO A 274 -7.45 0.73 24.16
N SER A 275 -7.63 1.77 23.34
CA SER A 275 -8.96 2.18 22.84
C SER A 275 -9.63 1.09 22.00
N ALA A 276 -8.89 0.45 21.07
CA ALA A 276 -9.41 -0.66 20.27
C ALA A 276 -9.82 -1.84 21.16
N VAL A 277 -8.94 -2.25 22.09
CA VAL A 277 -9.21 -3.34 23.05
C VAL A 277 -10.49 -3.08 23.84
N ARG A 278 -10.65 -1.85 24.37
CA ARG A 278 -11.86 -1.46 25.11
C ARG A 278 -13.11 -1.43 24.25
N ALA A 279 -13.01 -1.04 22.97
CA ALA A 279 -14.14 -1.05 22.06
C ALA A 279 -14.65 -2.48 21.84
N PHE A 280 -13.75 -3.44 21.61
CA PHE A 280 -14.11 -4.85 21.48
C PHE A 280 -14.68 -5.45 22.76
N GLN A 281 -14.11 -5.15 23.93
CA GLN A 281 -14.64 -5.62 25.22
C GLN A 281 -16.07 -5.14 25.46
N ARG A 282 -16.31 -3.84 25.28
CA ARG A 282 -17.66 -3.25 25.44
C ARG A 282 -18.65 -3.79 24.42
N PHE A 283 -18.21 -4.00 23.18
CA PHE A 283 -19.05 -4.61 22.16
C PHE A 283 -19.44 -6.04 22.55
N HIS A 284 -18.47 -6.86 22.99
CA HIS A 284 -18.72 -8.23 23.41
C HIS A 284 -19.72 -8.31 24.57
N GLU A 285 -19.59 -7.43 25.57
CA GLU A 285 -20.54 -7.31 26.68
C GLU A 285 -21.95 -6.94 26.20
N ALA A 286 -22.08 -5.97 25.29
CA ALA A 286 -23.37 -5.52 24.78
C ALA A 286 -24.03 -6.49 23.79
N ALA A 287 -23.22 -7.28 23.07
CA ALA A 287 -23.68 -8.28 22.12
C ALA A 287 -23.98 -9.65 22.77
N ASN A 288 -23.93 -9.74 24.10
CA ASN A 288 -24.19 -10.98 24.81
C ASN A 288 -25.61 -11.51 24.49
N GLY A 289 -25.69 -12.73 23.95
CA GLY A 289 -26.94 -13.34 23.47
C GLY A 289 -27.27 -13.07 22.00
N THR A 290 -26.47 -12.27 21.28
CA THR A 290 -26.53 -12.11 19.81
C THR A 290 -25.55 -13.06 19.14
N ASP A 291 -25.93 -13.66 17.99
CA ASP A 291 -24.96 -14.34 17.12
C ASP A 291 -24.12 -13.28 16.39
N VAL A 292 -22.92 -13.00 16.89
CA VAL A 292 -21.95 -12.12 16.22
C VAL A 292 -20.69 -12.89 15.87
N ARG A 293 -20.29 -12.80 14.60
CA ARG A 293 -19.13 -13.46 14.03
C ARG A 293 -18.15 -12.43 13.50
N PHE A 294 -16.89 -12.60 13.86
CA PHE A 294 -15.81 -11.66 13.54
C PHE A 294 -14.90 -12.25 12.48
N TYR A 295 -14.56 -11.42 11.51
CA TYR A 295 -13.79 -11.84 10.35
C TYR A 295 -12.69 -10.85 10.01
N THR A 296 -11.64 -11.35 9.38
CA THR A 296 -10.66 -10.54 8.64
C THR A 296 -10.52 -11.06 7.22
N ASP A 297 -9.80 -10.36 6.36
CA ASP A 297 -9.53 -10.78 4.97
C ASP A 297 -8.10 -11.29 4.77
N THR A 298 -7.29 -11.36 5.84
CA THR A 298 -5.96 -11.99 5.84
C THR A 298 -5.71 -12.78 7.12
N ASP A 299 -4.93 -13.87 7.01
CA ASP A 299 -4.52 -14.69 8.16
C ASP A 299 -3.72 -13.91 9.18
N ARG A 300 -2.92 -12.93 8.73
CA ARG A 300 -2.16 -12.04 9.61
C ARG A 300 -3.08 -11.19 10.47
N LEU A 301 -4.10 -10.58 9.88
CA LEU A 301 -5.09 -9.82 10.64
C LEU A 301 -5.84 -10.75 11.59
N THR A 302 -6.26 -11.95 11.14
CA THR A 302 -6.93 -12.92 12.01
C THR A 302 -6.06 -13.27 13.21
N HIS A 303 -4.76 -13.50 13.00
CA HIS A 303 -3.81 -13.72 14.08
C HIS A 303 -3.71 -12.51 15.02
N GLU A 304 -3.47 -11.30 14.49
CA GLU A 304 -3.39 -10.06 15.29
C GLU A 304 -4.65 -9.83 16.15
N TYR A 305 -5.84 -9.96 15.57
CA TYR A 305 -7.11 -9.80 16.29
C TYR A 305 -7.36 -10.91 17.32
N ASN A 306 -7.01 -12.17 17.01
CA ASN A 306 -7.16 -13.29 17.96
C ASN A 306 -6.28 -13.13 19.20
N ARG A 307 -5.14 -12.42 19.12
CA ARG A 307 -4.30 -12.13 20.29
C ARG A 307 -4.98 -11.25 21.32
N LEU A 308 -6.04 -10.51 20.95
CA LEU A 308 -6.86 -9.77 21.91
C LEU A 308 -7.51 -10.69 22.95
N GLY A 309 -7.78 -11.95 22.61
CA GLY A 309 -8.45 -12.90 23.50
C GLY A 309 -9.91 -12.57 23.83
N ILE A 310 -10.55 -11.70 23.04
CA ILE A 310 -11.93 -11.22 23.30
C ILE A 310 -12.96 -12.04 22.52
N SER A 311 -12.72 -12.31 21.24
CA SER A 311 -13.64 -13.06 20.38
C SER A 311 -12.86 -13.77 19.28
N PRO A 312 -13.32 -14.93 18.79
CA PRO A 312 -12.64 -15.67 17.73
C PRO A 312 -12.85 -14.98 16.37
N PHE A 313 -11.75 -14.68 15.71
CA PHE A 313 -11.71 -14.21 14.32
C PHE A 313 -11.40 -15.34 13.36
N ARG A 314 -11.99 -15.28 12.17
CA ARG A 314 -11.69 -16.18 11.04
C ARG A 314 -11.36 -15.38 9.79
N THR A 315 -10.45 -15.89 8.98
CA THR A 315 -10.13 -15.31 7.67
C THR A 315 -11.21 -15.66 6.66
N LEU A 316 -11.80 -14.65 6.02
CA LEU A 316 -12.68 -14.83 4.87
C LEU A 316 -11.90 -14.73 3.56
N PRO A 317 -12.30 -15.50 2.54
CA PRO A 317 -11.73 -15.34 1.21
C PRO A 317 -12.19 -14.02 0.59
N ILE A 318 -11.31 -13.39 -0.18
CA ILE A 318 -11.62 -12.17 -0.93
C ILE A 318 -12.45 -12.53 -2.18
N PRO A 319 -13.63 -11.93 -2.40
CA PRO A 319 -14.43 -12.15 -3.59
C PRO A 319 -13.77 -11.47 -4.80
N ILE A 320 -13.81 -12.15 -5.94
CA ILE A 320 -13.19 -11.74 -7.19
C ILE A 320 -14.23 -11.70 -8.29
N ASN A 321 -13.97 -10.90 -9.32
CA ASN A 321 -14.77 -10.90 -10.53
C ASN A 321 -14.53 -12.21 -11.32
N PRO A 322 -15.56 -13.05 -11.54
CA PRO A 322 -15.40 -14.31 -12.28
C PRO A 322 -14.83 -14.13 -13.68
N ARG A 323 -15.07 -12.98 -14.34
CA ARG A 323 -14.57 -12.68 -15.70
C ARG A 323 -13.04 -12.65 -15.79
N LEU A 324 -12.34 -12.43 -14.68
CA LEU A 324 -10.88 -12.46 -14.65
C LEU A 324 -10.32 -13.86 -14.93
N THR A 325 -11.07 -14.91 -14.58
CA THR A 325 -10.66 -16.30 -14.85
C THR A 325 -10.73 -16.65 -16.35
N GLU A 326 -11.52 -15.93 -17.13
CA GLU A 326 -11.61 -16.10 -18.59
C GLU A 326 -10.29 -15.73 -19.32
N GLN A 327 -9.42 -14.95 -18.67
CA GLN A 327 -8.13 -14.52 -19.24
C GLN A 327 -7.09 -15.64 -19.32
N LEU A 328 -7.21 -16.68 -18.48
CA LEU A 328 -6.21 -17.75 -18.38
C LEU A 328 -5.93 -18.44 -19.72
N ASN A 329 -6.96 -18.50 -20.59
CA ASN A 329 -6.91 -19.20 -21.88
C ASN A 329 -6.51 -18.30 -23.05
N ARG A 330 -6.34 -16.99 -22.86
CA ARG A 330 -5.97 -16.09 -23.97
C ARG A 330 -4.48 -16.23 -24.31
N ASN A 331 -4.19 -16.62 -25.54
CA ASN A 331 -2.85 -16.52 -26.11
C ASN A 331 -2.73 -15.17 -26.83
N GLY A 332 -1.89 -14.29 -26.31
CA GLY A 332 -1.63 -12.99 -26.93
C GLY A 332 -0.83 -13.14 -28.23
N ALA A 333 -1.17 -12.32 -29.23
CA ALA A 333 -0.32 -12.08 -30.40
C ALA A 333 1.02 -11.46 -29.97
N ALA A 334 2.04 -11.54 -30.84
CA ALA A 334 3.31 -10.85 -30.61
C ALA A 334 3.08 -9.34 -30.54
N ARG A 335 3.16 -8.78 -29.34
CA ARG A 335 3.02 -7.35 -29.04
C ARG A 335 3.95 -6.99 -27.88
N PRO A 336 4.33 -5.71 -27.73
CA PRO A 336 5.00 -5.25 -26.52
C PRO A 336 4.26 -5.67 -25.25
N LEU A 337 5.02 -6.03 -24.22
CA LEU A 337 4.48 -6.42 -22.92
C LEU A 337 3.79 -5.23 -22.26
N ARG A 338 2.57 -5.45 -21.78
CA ARG A 338 1.79 -4.44 -21.06
C ARG A 338 2.09 -4.52 -19.57
N ILE A 339 2.76 -3.49 -19.07
CA ILE A 339 3.01 -3.31 -17.64
C ILE A 339 1.91 -2.40 -17.10
N VAL A 340 1.10 -2.92 -16.18
CA VAL A 340 -0.10 -2.23 -15.71
C VAL A 340 0.04 -1.80 -14.26
N TYR A 341 -0.31 -0.54 -13.99
CA TYR A 341 -0.56 -0.04 -12.66
C TYR A 341 -2.06 0.26 -12.52
N SER A 342 -2.71 -0.39 -11.55
CA SER A 342 -4.15 -0.26 -11.33
C SER A 342 -4.43 0.26 -9.92
N GLY A 343 -5.18 1.36 -9.86
CA GLY A 343 -5.47 2.09 -8.64
C GLY A 343 -5.35 3.59 -8.82
N ASP A 344 -5.86 4.32 -7.83
CA ASP A 344 -5.72 5.77 -7.77
C ASP A 344 -4.28 6.20 -7.42
N ALA A 345 -3.89 7.37 -7.92
CA ALA A 345 -2.59 7.96 -7.68
C ALA A 345 -2.43 8.31 -6.20
N ARG A 346 -1.72 7.44 -5.47
CA ARG A 346 -1.40 7.57 -4.05
C ARG A 346 0.05 7.20 -3.78
N MET A 347 0.70 7.95 -2.90
CA MET A 347 2.03 7.61 -2.40
C MET A 347 2.06 6.22 -1.75
N GLU A 348 1.06 5.88 -0.92
CA GLU A 348 0.96 4.58 -0.23
C GLU A 348 0.92 3.37 -1.19
N LYS A 349 0.51 3.59 -2.44
CA LYS A 349 0.44 2.56 -3.49
C LYS A 349 1.64 2.59 -4.43
N GLY A 350 2.69 3.34 -4.09
CA GLY A 350 3.92 3.44 -4.89
C GLY A 350 3.78 4.24 -6.18
N TYR A 351 2.73 5.05 -6.36
CA TYR A 351 2.52 5.82 -7.60
C TYR A 351 3.73 6.70 -7.96
N HIS A 352 4.42 7.21 -6.94
CA HIS A 352 5.61 8.05 -7.08
C HIS A 352 6.84 7.33 -7.66
N LEU A 353 6.87 5.99 -7.64
CA LEU A 353 7.97 5.19 -8.18
C LEU A 353 7.87 4.98 -9.70
N LEU A 354 6.68 5.15 -10.27
CA LEU A 354 6.39 4.86 -11.67
C LEU A 354 7.26 5.65 -12.68
N PRO A 355 7.52 6.96 -12.52
CA PRO A 355 8.36 7.70 -13.46
C PRO A 355 9.79 7.15 -13.57
N ASP A 356 10.38 6.76 -12.45
CA ASP A 356 11.73 6.19 -12.41
C ASP A 356 11.75 4.79 -13.03
N LEU A 357 10.74 3.95 -12.76
CA LEU A 357 10.61 2.63 -13.40
C LEU A 357 10.54 2.71 -14.92
N VAL A 358 9.70 3.62 -15.45
CA VAL A 358 9.59 3.85 -16.90
C VAL A 358 10.93 4.31 -17.46
N ARG A 359 11.56 5.29 -16.81
CA ARG A 359 12.84 5.87 -17.25
C ARG A 359 13.95 4.83 -17.28
N ASP A 360 14.06 4.01 -16.24
CA ASP A 360 15.12 3.02 -16.09
C ASP A 360 14.93 1.86 -17.07
N LEU A 361 13.72 1.35 -17.26
CA LEU A 361 13.46 0.33 -18.29
C LEU A 361 13.79 0.83 -19.69
N HIS A 362 13.38 2.06 -20.03
CA HIS A 362 13.72 2.66 -21.32
C HIS A 362 15.23 2.82 -21.51
N ARG A 363 15.96 3.27 -20.47
CA ARG A 363 17.43 3.39 -20.50
C ARG A 363 18.14 2.05 -20.63
N ASN A 364 17.54 0.98 -20.14
CA ASN A 364 18.04 -0.38 -20.27
C ASN A 364 17.68 -1.05 -21.61
N GLY A 365 17.13 -0.31 -22.57
CA GLY A 365 16.88 -0.80 -23.93
C GLY A 365 15.51 -1.43 -24.15
N HIS A 366 14.61 -1.41 -23.17
CA HIS A 366 13.29 -2.04 -23.26
C HIS A 366 12.16 -1.10 -23.73
N ALA A 367 12.49 0.07 -24.27
CA ALA A 367 11.48 1.09 -24.63
C ALA A 367 10.50 0.67 -25.73
N ASP A 368 10.88 -0.30 -26.57
CA ASP A 368 10.04 -0.83 -27.64
C ASP A 368 9.50 -2.23 -27.29
N ASP A 369 9.98 -2.83 -26.20
CA ASP A 369 9.54 -4.15 -25.71
C ASP A 369 8.32 -4.06 -24.80
N VAL A 370 8.06 -2.88 -24.21
CA VAL A 370 7.02 -2.68 -23.19
C VAL A 370 6.15 -1.46 -23.45
N VAL A 371 4.91 -1.51 -22.95
CA VAL A 371 3.98 -0.39 -22.88
C VAL A 371 3.43 -0.32 -21.47
N PHE A 372 3.49 0.86 -20.86
CA PHE A 372 2.91 1.10 -19.55
C PHE A 372 1.46 1.57 -19.69
N ARG A 373 0.53 0.97 -18.94
CA ARG A 373 -0.83 1.49 -18.77
C ARG A 373 -1.06 1.80 -17.30
N ILE A 374 -1.25 3.08 -16.99
CA ILE A 374 -1.23 3.58 -15.63
C ILE A 374 -2.56 4.26 -15.33
N GLN A 375 -3.38 3.64 -14.48
CA GLN A 375 -4.48 4.33 -13.86
C GLN A 375 -3.95 5.43 -12.95
N SER A 376 -4.45 6.64 -13.15
CA SER A 376 -3.95 7.85 -12.52
C SER A 376 -5.10 8.79 -12.25
N ASN A 377 -6.20 8.32 -11.67
CA ASN A 377 -7.15 9.24 -11.05
C ASN A 377 -6.65 9.62 -9.66
N PHE A 378 -6.87 10.84 -9.21
CA PHE A 378 -6.53 11.22 -7.84
C PHE A 378 -7.61 10.74 -6.87
N ALA A 379 -7.20 10.22 -5.72
CA ALA A 379 -8.10 9.82 -4.63
C ALA A 379 -8.93 11.02 -4.10
N HIS A 380 -8.36 12.22 -4.19
CA HIS A 380 -8.95 13.47 -3.74
C HIS A 380 -9.23 14.37 -4.94
N ALA A 381 -10.42 14.98 -4.98
CA ALA A 381 -10.86 15.84 -6.08
C ALA A 381 -9.96 17.07 -6.34
N ARG A 382 -9.05 17.40 -5.41
CA ARG A 382 -7.98 18.40 -5.60
C ARG A 382 -6.71 17.95 -4.87
N PRO A 383 -5.73 17.34 -5.55
CA PRO A 383 -4.36 17.40 -5.05
C PRO A 383 -3.97 18.87 -4.93
N GLN A 384 -3.26 19.23 -3.88
CA GLN A 384 -2.60 20.53 -3.88
C GLN A 384 -1.56 20.52 -5.00
N ASP A 385 -1.56 21.52 -5.88
CA ASP A 385 -0.56 21.62 -6.94
C ASP A 385 0.85 21.55 -6.33
N GLY A 386 1.70 20.68 -6.87
CA GLY A 386 3.05 20.43 -6.36
C GLY A 386 3.20 19.27 -5.37
N THR A 387 2.15 18.45 -5.15
CA THR A 387 2.35 17.15 -4.48
C THR A 387 3.17 16.19 -5.34
N ILE A 388 3.78 15.19 -4.70
CA ILE A 388 4.61 14.18 -5.37
C ILE A 388 3.80 13.42 -6.43
N GLU A 389 2.52 13.13 -6.19
CA GLU A 389 1.65 12.44 -7.14
C GLU A 389 1.39 13.28 -8.40
N HIS A 390 1.27 14.60 -8.26
CA HIS A 390 1.09 15.50 -9.40
C HIS A 390 2.36 15.59 -10.25
N LEU A 391 3.52 15.69 -9.60
CA LEU A 391 4.82 15.67 -10.29
C LEU A 391 5.03 14.35 -11.03
N ALA A 392 4.77 13.21 -10.38
CA ALA A 392 4.88 11.90 -10.99
C ALA A 392 3.96 11.75 -12.21
N ARG A 393 2.70 12.18 -12.13
CA ARG A 393 1.79 12.19 -13.30
C ARG A 393 2.34 13.06 -14.42
N THR A 394 2.79 14.26 -14.10
CA THR A 394 3.32 15.21 -15.10
C THR A 394 4.50 14.59 -15.84
N GLU A 395 5.43 13.94 -15.12
CA GLU A 395 6.56 13.23 -15.73
C GLU A 395 6.11 12.07 -16.63
N LEU A 396 5.13 11.27 -16.20
CA LEU A 396 4.59 10.17 -17.00
C LEU A 396 3.92 10.68 -18.29
N GLN A 397 3.26 11.84 -18.24
CA GLN A 397 2.62 12.47 -19.39
C GLN A 397 3.61 13.08 -20.40
N LEU A 398 4.91 13.16 -20.07
CA LEU A 398 5.93 13.59 -21.03
C LEU A 398 6.26 12.51 -22.07
N TYR A 399 5.92 11.25 -21.78
CA TYR A 399 6.14 10.15 -22.70
C TYR A 399 5.02 10.07 -23.76
N PRO A 400 5.33 9.60 -24.99
CA PRO A 400 4.30 9.32 -25.97
C PRO A 400 3.31 8.26 -25.47
N GLU A 401 2.03 8.42 -25.79
CA GLU A 401 0.94 7.53 -25.37
C GLU A 401 1.17 6.07 -25.80
N GLN A 402 1.87 5.86 -26.92
CA GLN A 402 2.22 4.52 -27.41
C GLN A 402 3.21 3.77 -26.48
N ARG A 403 3.90 4.48 -25.59
CA ARG A 403 4.83 3.92 -24.60
C ARG A 403 4.27 3.98 -23.18
N VAL A 404 3.58 5.07 -22.84
CA VAL A 404 2.98 5.29 -21.52
C VAL A 404 1.58 5.87 -21.69
N GLU A 405 0.57 5.03 -21.51
CA GLU A 405 -0.83 5.42 -21.45
C GLU A 405 -1.19 5.80 -20.00
N VAL A 406 -1.40 7.10 -19.76
CA VAL A 406 -1.86 7.61 -18.46
C VAL A 406 -3.37 7.80 -18.53
N ILE A 407 -4.11 7.13 -17.65
CA ILE A 407 -5.57 7.19 -17.57
C ILE A 407 -5.95 8.10 -16.39
N PRO A 408 -6.23 9.40 -16.61
CA PRO A 408 -6.35 10.37 -15.50
C PRO A 408 -7.72 10.34 -14.80
N THR A 409 -8.68 9.60 -15.34
CA THR A 409 -10.07 9.55 -14.88
C THR A 409 -10.37 8.28 -14.10
N PRO A 410 -11.30 8.32 -13.12
CA PRO A 410 -11.81 7.10 -12.51
C PRO A 410 -12.38 6.18 -13.60
N LEU A 411 -12.07 4.88 -13.50
CA LEU A 411 -12.57 3.87 -14.41
C LEU A 411 -13.89 3.30 -13.88
N ASP A 412 -14.84 3.03 -14.78
CA ASP A 412 -15.96 2.16 -14.46
C ASP A 412 -15.49 0.69 -14.36
N SER A 413 -16.40 -0.19 -13.93
CA SER A 413 -16.07 -1.59 -13.65
C SER A 413 -15.63 -2.38 -14.89
N ASN A 414 -16.20 -2.10 -16.07
CA ASN A 414 -15.81 -2.77 -17.31
C ASN A 414 -14.44 -2.27 -17.77
N GLN A 415 -14.21 -0.95 -17.75
CA GLN A 415 -12.93 -0.35 -18.09
C GLN A 415 -11.81 -0.81 -17.15
N TYR A 416 -12.10 -0.89 -15.85
CA TYR A 416 -11.18 -1.41 -14.84
C TYR A 416 -10.82 -2.87 -15.11
N HIS A 417 -11.84 -3.71 -15.35
CA HIS A 417 -11.63 -5.10 -15.69
C HIS A 417 -10.79 -5.24 -16.96
N GLU A 418 -11.06 -4.47 -18.01
CA GLU A 418 -10.26 -4.47 -19.24
C GLU A 418 -8.82 -4.03 -19.00
N LEU A 419 -8.58 -3.04 -18.14
CA LEU A 419 -7.24 -2.62 -17.77
C LEU A 419 -6.47 -3.76 -17.12
N VAL A 420 -7.01 -4.38 -16.07
CA VAL A 420 -6.38 -5.50 -15.35
C VAL A 420 -6.19 -6.69 -16.29
N ALA A 421 -7.23 -7.10 -17.02
CA ALA A 421 -7.20 -8.21 -17.96
C ALA A 421 -6.21 -8.02 -19.11
N SER A 422 -5.85 -6.77 -19.44
CA SER A 422 -4.88 -6.47 -20.49
C SER A 422 -3.43 -6.62 -20.05
N ALA A 423 -3.16 -6.76 -18.75
CA ALA A 423 -1.82 -6.77 -18.19
C ALA A 423 -1.06 -8.06 -18.51
N ASP A 424 0.20 -7.92 -18.89
CA ASP A 424 1.16 -9.02 -18.91
C ASP A 424 1.95 -9.06 -17.61
N ILE A 425 2.26 -7.90 -17.03
CA ILE A 425 2.83 -7.76 -15.68
C ILE A 425 2.01 -6.69 -14.95
N LEU A 426 1.64 -6.96 -13.71
CA LEU A 426 0.92 -6.01 -12.87
C LEU A 426 1.78 -5.52 -11.70
N LEU A 427 1.83 -4.20 -11.53
CA LEU A 427 2.62 -3.52 -10.50
C LEU A 427 1.78 -3.33 -9.23
N VAL A 428 2.24 -3.91 -8.12
CA VAL A 428 1.65 -3.76 -6.78
C VAL A 428 2.71 -3.17 -5.85
N LEU A 429 3.06 -1.91 -6.10
CA LEU A 429 4.22 -1.22 -5.48
C LEU A 429 3.91 -0.60 -4.12
N TYR A 430 3.08 -1.27 -3.34
CA TYR A 430 2.51 -0.68 -2.15
C TYR A 430 3.56 -0.47 -1.05
N ASP A 431 3.26 0.39 -0.10
CA ASP A 431 4.09 0.56 1.08
C ASP A 431 4.00 -0.68 1.98
N ALA A 432 5.15 -1.30 2.24
CA ALA A 432 5.23 -2.59 2.92
C ALA A 432 4.73 -2.53 4.37
N ASP A 433 4.99 -1.42 5.05
CA ASP A 433 4.58 -1.17 6.44
C ASP A 433 3.05 -1.01 6.53
N ASN A 434 2.46 -0.19 5.64
CA ASN A 434 1.02 0.01 5.57
C ASN A 434 0.25 -1.23 5.12
N TYR A 435 0.88 -2.13 4.35
CA TYR A 435 0.29 -3.38 3.88
C TYR A 435 0.97 -4.59 4.50
N TYR A 436 1.43 -4.46 5.75
CA TYR A 436 1.99 -5.56 6.49
C TYR A 436 0.97 -6.68 6.68
N ALA A 437 -0.22 -6.37 7.18
CA ALA A 437 -1.32 -7.33 7.33
C ALA A 437 -2.53 -7.02 6.43
N ARG A 438 -2.62 -5.82 5.85
CA ARG A 438 -3.73 -5.43 4.95
C ARG A 438 -3.67 -6.17 3.62
N SER A 439 -4.84 -6.59 3.15
CA SER A 439 -5.00 -7.21 1.84
C SER A 439 -4.89 -6.20 0.69
N SER A 440 -4.68 -6.73 -0.53
CA SER A 440 -4.77 -5.96 -1.78
C SER A 440 -5.68 -6.69 -2.76
N GLY A 441 -6.86 -6.11 -3.04
CA GLY A 441 -7.80 -6.69 -4.02
C GLY A 441 -7.18 -6.84 -5.40
N VAL A 442 -6.41 -5.83 -5.85
CA VAL A 442 -5.71 -5.83 -7.14
C VAL A 442 -4.70 -6.99 -7.24
N LEU A 443 -4.01 -7.34 -6.14
CA LEU A 443 -3.14 -8.52 -6.13
C LEU A 443 -3.95 -9.81 -6.33
N VAL A 444 -5.03 -9.97 -5.57
CA VAL A 444 -5.87 -11.17 -5.64
C VAL A 444 -6.42 -11.35 -7.05
N GLU A 445 -6.89 -10.27 -7.68
CA GLU A 445 -7.37 -10.26 -9.05
C GLU A 445 -6.30 -10.66 -10.07
N ALA A 446 -5.07 -10.15 -9.94
CA ALA A 446 -3.96 -10.51 -10.82
C ALA A 446 -3.57 -11.98 -10.68
N LEU A 447 -3.44 -12.48 -9.45
CA LEU A 447 -3.11 -13.88 -9.19
C LEU A 447 -4.20 -14.82 -9.70
N THR A 448 -5.47 -14.45 -9.53
CA THR A 448 -6.64 -15.13 -10.10
C THR A 448 -6.60 -15.20 -11.63
N ALA A 449 -6.18 -14.11 -12.27
CA ALA A 449 -6.05 -14.01 -13.73
C ALA A 449 -4.77 -14.68 -14.27
N GLY A 450 -3.89 -15.18 -13.40
CA GLY A 450 -2.59 -15.74 -13.79
C GLY A 450 -1.64 -14.69 -14.36
N ILE A 451 -1.75 -13.45 -13.89
CA ILE A 451 -0.91 -12.32 -14.27
C ILE A 451 0.26 -12.23 -13.28
N PRO A 452 1.52 -12.27 -13.77
CA PRO A 452 2.69 -11.99 -12.97
C PRO A 452 2.64 -10.64 -12.24
N VAL A 453 3.08 -10.62 -10.98
CA VAL A 453 3.06 -9.41 -10.16
C VAL A 453 4.43 -9.01 -9.62
N LEU A 454 4.66 -7.71 -9.47
CA LEU A 454 5.79 -7.14 -8.73
C LEU A 454 5.29 -6.52 -7.43
N THR A 455 5.82 -6.95 -6.29
CA THR A 455 5.32 -6.57 -4.95
C THR A 455 6.46 -6.32 -3.96
N PRO A 456 6.30 -5.45 -2.94
CA PRO A 456 7.23 -5.44 -1.82
C PRO A 456 7.24 -6.80 -1.09
N ALA A 457 8.42 -7.31 -0.78
CA ALA A 457 8.59 -8.58 -0.07
C ALA A 457 8.04 -8.51 1.35
N ALA A 458 8.29 -7.41 2.05
CA ALA A 458 7.99 -7.29 3.47
C ALA A 458 6.52 -6.98 3.81
N SER A 459 5.58 -7.56 3.05
CA SER A 459 4.16 -7.24 3.08
C SER A 459 3.30 -8.50 3.03
N TRP A 460 1.99 -8.36 3.25
CA TRP A 460 1.04 -9.45 2.98
C TRP A 460 1.12 -9.92 1.53
N MET A 461 1.34 -8.99 0.60
CA MET A 461 1.37 -9.26 -0.85
C MET A 461 2.57 -10.13 -1.24
N GLY A 462 3.76 -9.83 -0.69
CA GLY A 462 4.96 -10.66 -0.87
C GLY A 462 4.77 -12.09 -0.34
N GLN A 463 4.11 -12.23 0.81
CA GLN A 463 3.79 -13.54 1.37
C GLN A 463 2.89 -14.38 0.46
N GLN A 464 1.97 -13.78 -0.31
CA GLN A 464 1.05 -14.57 -1.16
C GLN A 464 1.78 -15.31 -2.28
N LEU A 465 2.99 -14.88 -2.65
CA LEU A 465 3.83 -15.59 -3.63
C LEU A 465 4.59 -16.78 -3.04
N ALA A 466 4.66 -16.89 -1.71
CA ALA A 466 5.51 -17.85 -1.02
C ALA A 466 5.19 -19.31 -1.39
N GLU A 467 3.91 -19.65 -1.51
CA GLU A 467 3.50 -21.01 -1.87
C GLU A 467 3.89 -21.36 -3.30
N ALA A 468 3.63 -20.45 -4.25
CA ALA A 468 4.01 -20.65 -5.65
C ALA A 468 5.52 -20.87 -5.77
N THR A 469 6.31 -20.03 -5.10
CA THR A 469 7.76 -20.13 -5.06
C THR A 469 8.22 -21.43 -4.40
N TYR A 470 7.67 -21.80 -3.25
CA TYR A 470 8.03 -23.04 -2.56
C TYR A 470 7.76 -24.29 -3.42
N GLU A 471 6.58 -24.38 -4.04
CA GLU A 471 6.22 -25.51 -4.90
C GLU A 471 7.11 -25.56 -6.15
N TYR A 472 7.38 -24.41 -6.77
CA TYR A 472 8.29 -24.32 -7.90
C TYR A 472 9.71 -24.78 -7.52
N LEU A 473 10.29 -24.22 -6.45
CA LEU A 473 11.64 -24.56 -6.00
C LEU A 473 11.73 -26.02 -5.54
N SER A 474 10.68 -26.57 -4.91
CA SER A 474 10.63 -27.98 -4.52
C SER A 474 10.65 -28.90 -5.72
N ASN A 475 9.94 -28.55 -6.80
CA ASN A 475 10.00 -29.29 -8.07
C ASN A 475 11.37 -29.16 -8.73
N ARG A 476 11.95 -27.95 -8.74
CA ARG A 476 13.29 -27.70 -9.31
C ARG A 476 14.37 -28.49 -8.58
N LEU A 477 14.36 -28.49 -7.25
CA LEU A 477 15.32 -29.24 -6.44
C LEU A 477 15.28 -30.75 -6.70
N ARG A 478 14.09 -31.31 -7.02
CA ARG A 478 13.97 -32.72 -7.42
C ARG A 478 14.56 -33.03 -8.80
N GLN A 479 14.65 -32.03 -9.67
CA GLN A 479 15.10 -32.17 -11.06
C GLN A 479 16.53 -31.67 -11.28
N ALA A 480 17.10 -30.95 -10.32
CA ALA A 480 18.39 -30.29 -10.43
C ALA A 480 19.55 -31.28 -10.48
N LYS A 481 20.61 -30.92 -11.22
CA LYS A 481 21.89 -31.65 -11.21
C LYS A 481 22.68 -31.28 -9.97
N LEU A 482 22.48 -32.04 -8.89
CA LEU A 482 23.14 -31.78 -7.62
C LEU A 482 24.61 -32.23 -7.63
N VAL A 483 25.50 -31.34 -7.21
CA VAL A 483 26.96 -31.60 -7.10
C VAL A 483 27.41 -31.84 -5.66
N ALA A 484 26.68 -31.29 -4.68
CA ALA A 484 26.93 -31.52 -3.27
C ALA A 484 25.67 -31.31 -2.42
N ARG A 485 25.66 -31.93 -1.22
CA ARG A 485 24.69 -31.66 -0.16
C ARG A 485 25.41 -31.50 1.16
N GLU A 486 25.04 -30.47 1.89
CA GLU A 486 25.56 -30.20 3.24
C GLU A 486 24.38 -30.11 4.21
N GLN A 487 24.52 -30.68 5.40
CA GLN A 487 23.53 -30.59 6.47
C GLN A 487 24.20 -30.10 7.75
N PRO A 488 24.45 -28.79 7.88
CA PRO A 488 25.03 -28.21 9.09
C PRO A 488 24.17 -28.44 10.34
N GLY A 489 22.88 -28.77 10.18
CA GLY A 489 21.96 -28.97 11.29
C GLY A 489 21.50 -27.64 11.86
N CYS A 490 21.95 -27.29 13.06
CA CYS A 490 21.59 -26.03 13.72
C CYS A 490 22.80 -25.07 13.76
N ALA A 491 22.60 -23.83 13.33
CA ALA A 491 23.60 -22.77 13.45
C ALA A 491 23.17 -21.70 14.46
N THR A 492 23.99 -21.53 15.50
CA THR A 492 23.81 -20.54 16.59
C THR A 492 25.13 -19.84 16.92
N PRO A 493 25.25 -18.50 16.80
CA PRO A 493 24.24 -17.58 16.27
C PRO A 493 23.96 -17.86 14.79
N GLY A 494 22.93 -17.22 14.22
CA GLY A 494 22.31 -17.49 12.90
C GLY A 494 23.18 -17.34 11.66
N ARG A 495 24.41 -17.84 11.69
CA ARG A 495 25.47 -17.61 10.72
C ARG A 495 26.25 -18.91 10.51
N VAL A 496 26.48 -19.26 9.24
CA VAL A 496 27.30 -20.43 8.90
C VAL A 496 28.11 -20.14 7.63
N ALA A 497 29.39 -20.53 7.63
CA ALA A 497 30.28 -20.42 6.49
C ALA A 497 30.53 -21.81 5.90
N ILE A 498 30.39 -21.94 4.59
CA ILE A 498 30.45 -23.23 3.88
C ILE A 498 31.24 -23.05 2.60
N LYS A 499 32.19 -23.95 2.35
CA LYS A 499 32.97 -23.97 1.11
C LYS A 499 32.05 -24.23 -0.07
N LYS A 500 32.17 -23.41 -1.10
CA LYS A 500 31.42 -23.58 -2.33
C LYS A 500 32.10 -24.65 -3.20
N PRO A 501 31.39 -25.69 -3.67
CA PRO A 501 31.92 -26.61 -4.68
C PRO A 501 32.28 -25.85 -5.97
N TRP A 502 33.43 -26.20 -6.58
CA TRP A 502 34.00 -25.42 -7.70
C TRP A 502 33.10 -25.36 -8.94
N ASP A 503 32.25 -26.37 -9.14
CA ASP A 503 31.30 -26.50 -10.25
C ASP A 503 29.87 -26.05 -9.90
N ALA A 504 29.63 -25.59 -8.66
CA ALA A 504 28.32 -25.13 -8.23
C ALA A 504 27.99 -23.74 -8.81
N THR A 505 26.84 -23.67 -9.48
CA THR A 505 26.26 -22.46 -10.08
C THR A 505 25.10 -21.89 -9.25
N GLY A 506 24.56 -22.69 -8.32
CA GLY A 506 23.48 -22.30 -7.43
C GLY A 506 23.44 -23.14 -6.16
N VAL A 507 22.72 -22.64 -5.15
CA VAL A 507 22.46 -23.36 -3.90
C VAL A 507 20.99 -23.23 -3.52
N PHE A 508 20.36 -24.38 -3.27
CA PHE A 508 19.07 -24.44 -2.58
C PHE A 508 19.32 -24.43 -1.09
N VAL A 509 18.65 -23.52 -0.38
CA VAL A 509 18.71 -23.37 1.07
C VAL A 509 17.37 -23.79 1.64
N ARG A 510 17.34 -24.88 2.40
CA ARG A 510 16.16 -25.33 3.16
C ARG A 510 16.42 -25.16 4.64
N LEU A 511 15.45 -24.64 5.37
CA LEU A 511 15.52 -24.49 6.83
C LEU A 511 14.12 -24.55 7.43
N ARG A 512 14.01 -24.89 8.70
CA ARG A 512 12.74 -24.87 9.43
C ARG A 512 12.15 -23.46 9.44
N GLN A 513 10.83 -23.37 9.26
CA GLN A 513 10.14 -22.08 9.25
C GLN A 513 10.44 -21.26 10.51
N PRO A 514 10.62 -19.93 10.37
CA PRO A 514 10.69 -19.04 11.52
C PRO A 514 9.35 -19.04 12.28
N SER A 515 9.39 -18.75 13.58
CA SER A 515 8.22 -18.83 14.48
C SER A 515 7.09 -17.87 14.07
N GLU A 516 5.88 -18.09 14.60
CA GLU A 516 4.73 -17.20 14.35
C GLU A 516 5.00 -15.74 14.74
N GLU A 517 5.89 -15.52 15.69
CA GLU A 517 6.27 -14.19 16.19
C GLU A 517 7.22 -13.45 15.24
N SER A 518 7.89 -14.15 14.32
CA SER A 518 8.81 -13.58 13.32
C SER A 518 8.49 -14.10 11.91
N PRO A 519 7.31 -13.76 11.35
CA PRO A 519 6.81 -14.39 10.11
C PRO A 519 7.58 -14.00 8.84
N GLN A 520 8.55 -13.09 8.96
CA GLN A 520 9.36 -12.59 7.87
C GLN A 520 10.81 -12.47 8.36
N VAL A 521 11.70 -13.21 7.71
CA VAL A 521 13.13 -13.20 8.02
C VAL A 521 13.91 -13.02 6.73
N ILE A 522 15.05 -12.34 6.82
CA ILE A 522 15.94 -12.13 5.69
C ILE A 522 17.05 -13.18 5.78
N LEU A 523 17.21 -13.94 4.70
CA LEU A 523 18.37 -14.77 4.46
C LEU A 523 19.34 -13.98 3.58
N ASP A 524 20.47 -13.60 4.15
CA ASP A 524 21.60 -13.04 3.43
C ASP A 524 22.58 -14.15 3.07
N VAL A 525 22.97 -14.24 1.80
CA VAL A 525 24.01 -15.14 1.33
C VAL A 525 25.16 -14.31 0.78
N GLU A 526 26.17 -14.12 1.61
CA GLU A 526 27.42 -13.46 1.24
C GLU A 526 28.31 -14.45 0.50
N GLN A 527 28.81 -14.05 -0.66
CA GLN A 527 29.66 -14.89 -1.49
C GLN A 527 31.07 -14.30 -1.51
N GLN A 528 32.04 -15.09 -1.08
CA GLN A 528 33.38 -14.62 -0.77
C GLN A 528 34.43 -15.28 -1.66
N ARG A 529 35.56 -14.59 -1.86
CA ARG A 529 36.78 -15.16 -2.45
C ARG A 529 37.97 -14.79 -1.59
N GLY A 530 38.67 -15.78 -1.03
CA GLY A 530 39.82 -15.53 -0.14
C GLY A 530 39.48 -14.61 1.04
N GLY A 531 38.25 -14.69 1.57
CA GLY A 531 37.75 -13.90 2.70
C GLY A 531 37.22 -12.50 2.35
N ALA A 532 37.27 -12.06 1.08
CA ALA A 532 36.68 -10.81 0.64
C ALA A 532 35.27 -11.03 0.06
N ILE A 533 34.28 -10.28 0.54
CA ILE A 533 32.90 -10.30 0.04
C ILE A 533 32.87 -9.76 -1.40
N ARG A 534 32.33 -10.56 -2.33
CA ARG A 534 32.13 -10.19 -3.73
C ARG A 534 30.72 -9.71 -3.98
N THR A 535 29.74 -10.48 -3.50
CA THR A 535 28.32 -10.22 -3.71
C THR A 535 27.54 -10.66 -2.47
N VAL A 536 26.42 -9.99 -2.24
CA VAL A 536 25.44 -10.40 -1.23
C VAL A 536 24.11 -10.56 -1.95
N GLU A 537 23.49 -11.73 -1.82
CA GLU A 537 22.12 -11.95 -2.29
C GLU A 537 21.20 -12.12 -1.09
N SER A 538 20.21 -11.23 -0.99
CA SER A 538 19.23 -11.21 0.10
C SER A 538 17.91 -11.82 -0.37
N ARG A 539 17.28 -12.62 0.48
CA ARG A 539 15.97 -13.23 0.21
C ARG A 539 15.08 -13.12 1.44
N MET A 540 13.86 -12.61 1.25
CA MET A 540 12.82 -12.70 2.27
C MET A 540 12.28 -14.13 2.30
N LEU A 541 12.38 -14.80 3.44
CA LEU A 541 11.74 -16.09 3.64
C LEU A 541 10.37 -15.89 4.27
N HIS A 542 9.36 -16.42 3.58
CA HIS A 542 7.98 -16.36 4.01
C HIS A 542 7.51 -17.71 4.51
N ARG A 543 6.65 -17.68 5.54
CA ARG A 543 5.91 -18.84 6.00
C ARG A 543 4.91 -19.30 4.93
N VAL A 544 4.91 -20.62 4.65
CA VAL A 544 3.90 -21.29 3.82
C VAL A 544 3.02 -22.14 4.73
N ALA A 545 1.70 -21.91 4.70
CA ALA A 545 0.74 -22.64 5.51
C ALA A 545 0.82 -24.15 5.24
N GLY A 546 0.81 -24.97 6.30
CA GLY A 546 0.91 -26.43 6.20
C GLY A 546 2.29 -26.99 5.88
N ARG A 547 3.33 -26.14 5.78
CA ARG A 547 4.74 -26.57 5.61
C ARG A 547 5.52 -26.34 6.90
N ALA A 548 6.50 -27.20 7.18
CA ALA A 548 7.38 -27.08 8.35
C ALA A 548 8.68 -26.34 8.02
N ASP A 549 9.03 -26.24 6.74
CA ASP A 549 10.25 -25.64 6.20
C ASP A 549 9.96 -24.47 5.24
N CYS A 550 11.01 -23.67 5.01
CA CYS A 550 11.13 -22.68 3.96
C CYS A 550 12.19 -23.15 2.96
N LEU A 551 12.08 -22.71 1.71
CA LEU A 551 13.03 -23.03 0.64
C LEU A 551 13.39 -21.76 -0.13
N ALA A 552 14.69 -21.55 -0.36
CA ALA A 552 15.22 -20.48 -1.20
C ALA A 552 16.23 -21.03 -2.20
N LEU A 553 16.43 -20.30 -3.30
CA LEU A 553 17.47 -20.55 -4.28
C LEU A 553 18.29 -19.28 -4.46
N VAL A 554 19.61 -19.42 -4.39
CA VAL A 554 20.58 -18.34 -4.58
C VAL A 554 21.53 -18.73 -5.71
N ARG A 555 21.80 -17.78 -6.62
CA ARG A 555 22.76 -17.99 -7.71
C ARG A 555 24.17 -17.74 -7.17
N LEU A 556 25.12 -18.56 -7.60
CA LEU A 556 26.49 -18.47 -7.13
C LEU A 556 27.40 -17.80 -8.17
N ASP A 557 28.13 -16.77 -7.74
CA ASP A 557 29.17 -16.10 -8.52
C ASP A 557 30.28 -17.10 -8.84
N ALA A 558 30.65 -17.24 -10.11
CA ALA A 558 31.64 -18.24 -10.52
C ALA A 558 33.00 -18.08 -9.83
N ALA A 559 33.34 -16.86 -9.39
CA ALA A 559 34.62 -16.55 -8.77
C ALA A 559 34.61 -16.68 -7.23
N SER A 560 33.49 -16.99 -6.58
CA SER A 560 33.45 -17.27 -5.14
C SER A 560 33.95 -18.69 -4.81
N ASP A 561 34.63 -18.83 -3.67
CA ASP A 561 35.12 -20.10 -3.11
C ASP A 561 34.42 -20.48 -1.79
N GLU A 562 33.71 -19.54 -1.18
CA GLU A 562 32.97 -19.72 0.06
C GLU A 562 31.64 -18.95 0.03
N ILE A 563 30.63 -19.49 0.71
CA ILE A 563 29.40 -18.77 1.02
C ILE A 563 29.20 -18.67 2.52
N GLN A 564 28.69 -17.52 2.97
CA GLN A 564 28.30 -17.27 4.34
C GLN A 564 26.82 -16.92 4.38
N LEU A 565 26.04 -17.76 5.06
CA LEU A 565 24.62 -17.55 5.25
C LEU A 565 24.40 -16.82 6.57
N ARG A 566 23.50 -15.85 6.58
CA ARG A 566 23.07 -15.11 7.76
C ARG A 566 21.55 -14.98 7.76
N LEU A 567 20.91 -15.39 8.85
CA LEU A 567 19.46 -15.25 9.03
C LEU A 567 19.17 -14.13 10.02
N THR A 568 18.39 -13.13 9.61
CA THR A 568 18.06 -11.99 10.46
C THR A 568 16.57 -11.66 10.46
N THR A 569 16.15 -10.85 11.42
CA THR A 569 14.87 -10.12 11.35
C THR A 569 14.83 -9.19 10.12
N GLN A 570 13.62 -8.74 9.76
CA GLN A 570 13.38 -7.85 8.61
C GLN A 570 14.20 -6.55 8.64
N ASP A 571 14.46 -5.99 9.82
CA ASP A 571 15.28 -4.79 10.02
C ASP A 571 16.80 -5.06 10.05
N ARG A 572 17.18 -6.33 9.84
CA ARG A 572 18.54 -6.87 9.94
C ARG A 572 19.24 -6.60 11.28
N GLN A 573 18.49 -6.28 12.35
CA GLN A 573 19.06 -5.94 13.67
C GLN A 573 19.35 -7.18 14.52
N ILE A 574 18.53 -8.22 14.43
CA ILE A 574 18.62 -9.42 15.28
C ILE A 574 18.96 -10.62 14.41
N GLU A 575 20.05 -11.32 14.75
CA GLU A 575 20.37 -12.63 14.15
C GLU A 575 19.51 -13.74 14.76
N LEU A 576 18.92 -14.57 13.92
CA LEU A 576 18.01 -15.64 14.30
C LEU A 576 18.67 -17.00 14.07
N PRO A 577 18.49 -17.99 14.96
CA PRO A 577 19.05 -19.32 14.77
C PRO A 577 18.54 -19.96 13.46
N MET A 578 19.43 -20.62 12.73
CA MET A 578 19.03 -21.47 11.60
C MET A 578 18.84 -22.89 12.12
N LEU A 579 17.60 -23.39 12.03
CA LEU A 579 17.22 -24.72 12.50
C LEU A 579 16.98 -25.64 11.29
N ASP A 580 17.45 -26.88 11.39
CA ASP A 580 17.38 -27.90 10.31
C ASP A 580 17.88 -27.39 8.96
N LEU A 581 19.02 -26.69 8.95
CA LEU A 581 19.62 -26.16 7.74
C LEU A 581 20.12 -27.29 6.84
N GLU A 582 19.65 -27.29 5.60
CA GLU A 582 20.13 -28.15 4.52
C GLU A 582 20.49 -27.32 3.30
N LEU A 583 21.65 -27.59 2.73
CA LEU A 583 22.10 -26.99 1.48
C LEU A 583 22.21 -28.06 0.39
N ALA A 584 21.71 -27.74 -0.80
CA ALA A 584 21.91 -28.56 -1.99
C ALA A 584 22.48 -27.70 -3.11
N PHE A 585 23.72 -27.97 -3.49
CA PHE A 585 24.44 -27.26 -4.54
C PHE A 585 24.13 -27.89 -5.90
N THR A 586 23.88 -27.06 -6.91
CA THR A 586 23.57 -27.49 -8.27
C THR A 586 24.58 -26.94 -9.28
N SER A 587 24.81 -27.68 -10.36
CA SER A 587 25.57 -27.24 -11.55
C SER A 587 24.68 -26.95 -12.77
N ASP A 588 23.37 -26.81 -12.55
CA ASP A 588 22.45 -26.36 -13.59
C ASP A 588 22.86 -24.99 -14.15
N ALA A 589 22.53 -24.73 -15.41
CA ALA A 589 22.96 -23.50 -16.05
C ALA A 589 22.38 -22.25 -15.32
N PRO A 590 23.19 -21.22 -14.99
CA PRO A 590 22.74 -20.07 -14.18
C PRO A 590 21.48 -19.39 -14.70
N GLU A 591 21.31 -19.33 -16.03
CA GLU A 591 20.15 -18.75 -16.70
C GLU A 591 18.84 -19.52 -16.46
N SER A 592 18.91 -20.78 -16.05
CA SER A 592 17.75 -21.62 -15.72
C SER A 592 17.37 -21.57 -14.22
N LEU A 593 18.20 -20.94 -13.38
CA LEU A 593 18.01 -20.86 -11.94
C LEU A 593 17.13 -19.67 -11.57
N TYR A 594 15.81 -19.79 -11.75
CA TYR A 594 14.86 -18.78 -11.27
C TYR A 594 14.58 -18.97 -9.79
N ALA A 595 14.64 -17.91 -8.99
CA ALA A 595 14.43 -17.97 -7.53
C ALA A 595 12.95 -17.76 -7.12
N ASP A 596 12.11 -17.29 -8.03
CA ASP A 596 10.75 -16.84 -7.75
C ASP A 596 9.75 -17.45 -8.73
N ALA A 597 8.48 -17.54 -8.33
CA ALA A 597 7.38 -18.03 -9.17
C ALA A 597 6.12 -17.19 -8.97
N ALA A 598 5.26 -17.15 -10.00
CA ALA A 598 4.02 -16.36 -10.10
C ALA A 598 4.18 -14.82 -10.00
N GLY A 599 5.33 -14.33 -9.55
CA GLY A 599 5.66 -12.93 -9.46
C GLY A 599 7.07 -12.79 -8.88
N ARG A 600 7.48 -11.55 -8.61
CA ARG A 600 8.73 -11.26 -7.94
C ARG A 600 8.47 -10.29 -6.80
N SER A 601 9.18 -10.46 -5.70
CA SER A 601 9.17 -9.49 -4.61
C SER A 601 10.51 -8.77 -4.46
N TYR A 602 10.48 -7.54 -3.94
CA TYR A 602 11.68 -6.73 -3.70
C TYR A 602 11.77 -6.27 -2.24
N LEU A 603 12.98 -6.20 -1.70
CA LEU A 603 13.26 -5.62 -0.39
C LEU A 603 13.34 -4.09 -0.46
N PRO A 604 13.12 -3.36 0.66
CA PRO A 604 13.10 -1.90 0.66
C PRO A 604 14.40 -1.22 0.19
N ASP A 605 15.54 -1.88 0.36
CA ASP A 605 16.88 -1.45 -0.03
C ASP A 605 17.26 -1.83 -1.47
N GLU A 606 16.41 -2.56 -2.17
CA GLU A 606 16.66 -3.03 -3.54
C GLU A 606 16.06 -2.10 -4.61
N SER A 607 16.69 -2.11 -5.78
CA SER A 607 16.18 -1.42 -6.97
C SER A 607 14.92 -2.12 -7.51
N VAL A 608 13.78 -1.45 -7.40
CA VAL A 608 12.51 -1.92 -7.99
C VAL A 608 12.64 -2.04 -9.52
N SER A 609 13.40 -1.14 -10.16
CA SER A 609 13.69 -1.16 -11.60
C SER A 609 14.38 -2.44 -12.04
N ASP A 610 15.34 -2.94 -11.26
CA ASP A 610 16.07 -4.19 -11.58
C ASP A 610 15.16 -5.41 -11.47
N HIS A 611 14.25 -5.40 -10.49
CA HIS A 611 13.25 -6.46 -10.32
C HIS A 611 12.27 -6.49 -11.49
N LEU A 612 11.79 -5.32 -11.92
CA LEU A 612 10.90 -5.21 -13.07
C LEU A 612 11.59 -5.61 -14.37
N LYS A 613 12.84 -5.16 -14.59
CA LYS A 613 13.67 -5.58 -15.72
C LYS A 613 13.84 -7.09 -15.78
N HIS A 614 14.17 -7.72 -14.65
CA HIS A 614 14.27 -9.18 -14.57
C HIS A 614 12.95 -9.87 -14.95
N MET A 615 11.80 -9.32 -14.52
CA MET A 615 10.49 -9.86 -14.91
C MET A 615 10.21 -9.72 -16.41
N VAL A 616 10.59 -8.59 -17.03
CA VAL A 616 10.46 -8.37 -18.47
C VAL A 616 11.32 -9.36 -19.26
N GLU A 617 12.60 -9.48 -18.91
CA GLU A 617 13.54 -10.40 -19.58
C GLU A 617 13.15 -11.87 -19.44
N ARG A 618 12.49 -12.22 -18.33
CA ARG A 618 12.11 -13.61 -17.98
C ARG A 618 10.59 -13.81 -17.97
N TYR A 619 9.86 -13.02 -18.76
CA TYR A 619 8.40 -13.00 -18.76
C TYR A 619 7.76 -14.38 -18.97
N ALA A 620 8.31 -15.20 -19.87
CA ALA A 620 7.77 -16.54 -20.14
C ALA A 620 7.69 -17.42 -18.89
N HIS A 621 8.74 -17.42 -18.06
CA HIS A 621 8.80 -18.15 -16.79
C HIS A 621 7.73 -17.65 -15.80
N TYR A 622 7.65 -16.33 -15.61
CA TYR A 622 6.68 -15.75 -14.70
C TYR A 622 5.24 -15.99 -15.16
N ARG A 623 4.97 -15.88 -16.46
CA ARG A 623 3.64 -16.15 -17.04
C ARG A 623 3.21 -17.60 -16.84
N GLU A 624 4.11 -18.55 -17.10
CA GLU A 624 3.82 -19.97 -16.91
C GLU A 624 3.49 -20.29 -15.45
N THR A 625 4.36 -19.85 -14.54
CA THR A 625 4.18 -20.11 -13.10
C THR A 625 2.97 -19.38 -12.52
N ALA A 626 2.66 -18.16 -12.96
CA ALA A 626 1.46 -17.42 -12.55
C ALA A 626 0.17 -18.13 -12.99
N ARG A 627 0.10 -18.63 -14.23
CA ARG A 627 -1.05 -19.40 -14.74
C ARG A 627 -1.30 -20.69 -13.96
N ARG A 628 -0.23 -21.40 -13.61
CA ARG A 628 -0.33 -22.60 -12.78
C ARG A 628 -0.85 -22.25 -11.38
N PHE A 629 -0.32 -21.19 -10.79
CA PHE A 629 -0.72 -20.75 -9.46
C PHE A 629 -2.18 -20.26 -9.41
N ALA A 630 -2.65 -19.59 -10.47
CA ALA A 630 -4.02 -19.09 -10.58
C ALA A 630 -5.08 -20.18 -10.38
N GLN A 631 -4.83 -21.41 -10.86
CA GLN A 631 -5.76 -22.53 -10.67
C GLN A 631 -6.01 -22.85 -9.20
N VAL A 632 -4.94 -22.83 -8.40
CA VAL A 632 -5.01 -23.03 -6.94
C VAL A 632 -5.65 -21.82 -6.26
N TRP A 633 -5.28 -20.62 -6.72
CA TRP A 633 -5.75 -19.36 -6.15
C TRP A 633 -7.26 -19.14 -6.33
N ASN A 634 -7.79 -19.48 -7.51
CA ASN A 634 -9.22 -19.38 -7.85
C ASN A 634 -10.10 -20.28 -6.99
N ALA A 635 -9.59 -21.43 -6.55
CA ALA A 635 -10.32 -22.32 -5.65
C ALA A 635 -10.47 -21.74 -4.24
N ARG A 636 -9.56 -20.85 -3.82
CA ARG A 636 -9.58 -20.23 -2.48
C ARG A 636 -10.36 -18.94 -2.45
N HIS A 637 -10.22 -18.11 -3.48
CA HIS A 637 -10.81 -16.78 -3.53
C HIS A 637 -11.99 -16.75 -4.49
N SER A 638 -13.21 -16.71 -3.95
CA SER A 638 -14.44 -16.50 -4.72
C SER A 638 -15.55 -15.97 -3.83
N ALA A 639 -16.51 -15.27 -4.43
CA ALA A 639 -17.70 -14.82 -3.71
C ALA A 639 -18.54 -16.00 -3.20
N ALA A 640 -18.61 -17.09 -3.96
CA ALA A 640 -19.29 -18.32 -3.55
C ALA A 640 -18.67 -18.92 -2.28
N ARG A 641 -17.33 -18.98 -2.20
CA ARG A 641 -16.65 -19.47 -1.00
C ARG A 641 -16.83 -18.51 0.19
N LEU A 642 -16.78 -17.20 -0.04
CA LEU A 642 -17.06 -16.21 1.00
C LEU A 642 -18.45 -16.43 1.59
N VAL A 643 -19.47 -16.53 0.74
CA VAL A 643 -20.85 -16.75 1.19
C VAL A 643 -20.96 -18.08 1.91
N GLN A 644 -20.33 -19.15 1.42
CA GLN A 644 -20.31 -20.46 2.09
C GLN A 644 -19.78 -20.36 3.53
N GLU A 645 -18.69 -19.62 3.76
CA GLU A 645 -18.09 -19.40 5.10
C GLU A 645 -18.95 -18.49 6.00
N LEU A 646 -19.73 -17.58 5.40
CA LEU A 646 -20.66 -16.73 6.16
C LEU A 646 -21.89 -17.52 6.61
N VAL A 647 -22.39 -18.45 5.79
CA VAL A 647 -23.64 -19.18 6.05
C VAL A 647 -23.43 -20.49 6.83
N SER A 648 -22.21 -21.03 6.85
CA SER A 648 -21.80 -22.18 7.68
C SER A 648 -21.71 -21.80 9.15
#